data_AF-W2KHR9-F1
#
_entry.id   AF-W2KHR9-F1
#
_cell.length_a   1.000
_cell.length_b   1.000
_cell.length_c   1.000
_cell.angle_alpha   90.00
_cell.angle_beta   90.00
_cell.angle_gamma   90.00
#
_symmetry.space_group_name_H-M   'P 1'
#
loop_
_entity.id
_entity.type
_entity.pdbx_description
1 polymer ?
#
loop_
_entity_poly.entity_id
_entity_poly.type
_entity_poly.pdbx_seq_one_letter_code
_entity_poly.pdbx_strand_id
1 'polypeptide(L)'
;MTDGIPPLLVVELLFRAKNTVAHLSHVVEAVSLYLDSSVELPLHKACKFNSLKLLNRLYASSSILLQQTKNETGYYWSLRTLIRRETHYRQFQFTKSLMEAIRTQNLEIITWICTKFPRKTVTPEVVELATTTGSLPILQYFCDNDNTVLADRRFVAKRNVGFRVEWGSQILSAAIASHRGDIVWWLDNTVTASFDWNKALTTAVISGDILMAEWLLSQGAMWSRRSRGRCMAHDVVSQGRLDVLRWLENRDCLDDIVGLVVIAAQCGHLEIVRWLIDRDVVEGGDLTHLGKEASLAIHIAAVNGHLQVAKYLRIRAQIPTSAVECVLHRAEQSTQLRELSVQLDTKNEATRVSWKTAAIAAGRGHLDVVRWLCEEYADGQEVNLFVDYKTDKKISAAMDTAARNGRLEVLEYLHNLQKSIDTPLKKRKRDEMSPPSPICSKAAMDEAAANGHLSVVQWLHENRTEGCSIEAVDAAAAGGHLDVVRWLHEHRKEGCTTAAMDGAARNGHLEMIQWLNDNTSAGCTTAAMDHSAMNGHIAVVKWLHEHRNEECTVAAMNGAAANGFLNVVKFLHCNRTEGCTTAAMDNAAKGGHLQIVQWLHCHREEGCTRAAIDNAAASGHFEVFLFLRYVCSQTCTVKTVQAASGKGAQQILAWIRANYRALRNVRQQ
;
A
#
# COMPACT_ATOMS: atom_id res chain seq x y z
N MET A 1 15.52 -35.35 33.64
CA MET A 1 14.59 -34.35 34.19
C MET A 1 13.55 -34.12 33.12
N THR A 2 12.31 -34.53 33.36
CA THR A 2 11.23 -34.44 32.39
C THR A 2 10.86 -32.97 32.19
N ASP A 3 11.12 -32.43 30.99
CA ASP A 3 10.64 -31.13 30.52
C ASP A 3 9.11 -31.15 30.40
N GLY A 4 8.41 -31.20 31.53
CA GLY A 4 6.96 -31.08 31.58
C GLY A 4 6.54 -29.67 31.15
N ILE A 5 5.55 -29.58 30.26
CA ILE A 5 4.97 -28.29 29.91
C ILE A 5 4.26 -27.76 31.15
N PRO A 6 4.57 -26.56 31.67
CA PRO A 6 3.88 -26.02 32.84
C PRO A 6 2.39 -25.92 32.52
N PRO A 7 1.46 -26.35 33.39
CA PRO A 7 0.03 -26.29 33.08
C PRO A 7 -0.47 -24.84 32.93
N LEU A 8 -1.59 -24.65 32.23
CA LEU A 8 -2.21 -23.32 32.13
C LEU A 8 -2.64 -22.85 33.52
N LEU A 9 -2.48 -21.56 33.82
CA LEU A 9 -2.86 -20.99 35.11
C LEU A 9 -4.33 -21.28 35.46
N VAL A 10 -5.23 -21.19 34.48
CA VAL A 10 -6.66 -21.53 34.65
C VAL A 10 -6.84 -22.98 35.09
N VAL A 11 -6.05 -23.89 34.55
CA VAL A 11 -6.11 -25.32 34.87
C VAL A 11 -5.52 -25.57 36.25
N GLU A 12 -4.39 -24.94 36.59
CA GLU A 12 -3.86 -24.99 37.94
C GLU A 12 -4.87 -24.51 38.99
N LEU A 13 -5.56 -23.39 38.73
CA LEU A 13 -6.57 -22.85 39.63
C LEU A 13 -7.78 -23.80 39.75
N LEU A 14 -8.23 -24.39 38.64
CA LEU A 14 -9.34 -25.35 38.63
C LEU A 14 -9.02 -26.61 39.44
N PHE A 15 -7.80 -27.14 39.32
CA PHE A 15 -7.37 -28.33 40.07
C PHE A 15 -7.01 -28.03 41.52
N ARG A 16 -6.58 -26.80 41.86
CA ARG A 16 -6.51 -26.35 43.26
C ARG A 16 -7.88 -26.30 43.95
N ALA A 17 -8.95 -26.02 43.20
CA ALA A 17 -10.31 -26.06 43.74
C ALA A 17 -10.88 -27.49 43.84
N LYS A 18 -10.32 -28.45 43.11
CA LYS A 18 -10.76 -29.87 43.06
C LYS A 18 -9.67 -30.80 43.60
N ASN A 19 -9.50 -30.83 44.93
CA ASN A 19 -8.45 -31.58 45.64
C ASN A 19 -8.38 -33.08 45.34
N THR A 20 -9.45 -33.71 44.86
CA THR A 20 -9.50 -35.16 44.60
C THR A 20 -8.67 -35.59 43.39
N VAL A 21 -8.43 -34.70 42.42
CA VAL A 21 -7.76 -35.00 41.14
C VAL A 21 -6.41 -34.27 41.01
N ALA A 22 -6.11 -33.36 41.92
CA ALA A 22 -4.90 -32.53 41.91
C ALA A 22 -3.58 -33.34 41.96
N HIS A 23 -3.60 -34.54 42.54
CA HIS A 23 -2.44 -35.43 42.63
C HIS A 23 -2.13 -36.16 41.31
N LEU A 24 -3.05 -36.15 40.34
CA LEU A 24 -2.88 -36.83 39.05
C LEU A 24 -2.29 -35.86 38.03
N SER A 25 -0.96 -35.72 38.03
CA SER A 25 -0.22 -34.81 37.13
C SER A 25 -0.57 -35.02 35.64
N HIS A 26 -0.74 -36.26 35.21
CA HIS A 26 -1.11 -36.58 33.82
C HIS A 26 -2.51 -36.06 33.42
N VAL A 27 -3.46 -36.00 34.36
CA VAL A 27 -4.81 -35.45 34.10
C VAL A 27 -4.74 -33.92 33.98
N VAL A 28 -3.97 -33.28 34.85
CA VAL A 28 -3.72 -31.83 34.80
C VAL A 28 -3.06 -31.46 33.48
N GLU A 29 -2.06 -32.22 33.04
CA GLU A 29 -1.39 -32.04 31.75
C GLU A 29 -2.33 -32.27 30.56
N ALA A 30 -3.15 -33.32 30.58
CA ALA A 30 -4.10 -33.61 29.50
C ALA A 30 -5.19 -32.52 29.38
N VAL A 31 -5.78 -32.10 30.50
CA VAL A 31 -6.76 -31.00 30.53
C VAL A 31 -6.11 -29.69 30.10
N SER A 32 -4.86 -29.45 30.52
CA SER A 32 -4.10 -28.29 30.08
C SER A 32 -3.78 -28.33 28.59
N LEU A 33 -3.55 -29.49 27.98
CA LEU A 33 -3.30 -29.61 26.54
C LEU A 33 -4.60 -29.46 25.72
N TYR A 34 -5.72 -29.93 26.27
CA TYR A 34 -7.04 -29.85 25.64
C TYR A 34 -7.58 -28.41 25.60
N LEU A 35 -7.51 -27.69 26.72
CA LEU A 35 -8.01 -26.31 26.82
C LEU A 35 -7.12 -25.28 26.12
N ASP A 36 -5.95 -25.69 25.65
CA ASP A 36 -4.96 -24.78 25.09
C ASP A 36 -5.16 -24.55 23.59
N SER A 37 -5.97 -23.55 23.29
CA SER A 37 -6.19 -23.03 21.94
C SER A 37 -4.95 -22.33 21.36
N SER A 38 -4.04 -21.85 22.22
CA SER A 38 -2.82 -21.15 21.77
C SER A 38 -1.92 -22.07 20.95
N VAL A 39 -2.04 -23.38 21.16
CA VAL A 39 -1.11 -24.34 20.57
C VAL A 39 -1.48 -24.82 19.17
N GLU A 40 -2.60 -24.37 18.63
CA GLU A 40 -2.89 -24.44 17.20
C GLU A 40 -2.39 -23.23 16.40
N LEU A 41 -1.76 -22.25 17.04
CA LEU A 41 -1.18 -21.11 16.33
C LEU A 41 0.05 -21.52 15.51
N PRO A 42 0.15 -21.09 14.24
CA PRO A 42 1.40 -21.18 13.49
C PRO A 42 2.55 -20.49 14.21
N LEU A 43 3.75 -21.08 14.16
CA LEU A 43 4.91 -20.61 14.93
C LEU A 43 5.26 -19.14 14.62
N HIS A 44 5.17 -18.74 13.35
CA HIS A 44 5.45 -17.36 12.95
C HIS A 44 4.46 -16.34 13.54
N LYS A 45 3.18 -16.70 13.71
CA LYS A 45 2.21 -15.84 14.40
C LYS A 45 2.52 -15.75 15.89
N ALA A 46 2.97 -16.87 16.48
CA ALA A 46 3.38 -16.89 17.89
C ALA A 46 4.61 -16.01 18.16
N CYS A 47 5.55 -15.92 17.20
CA CYS A 47 6.73 -15.07 17.32
C CYS A 47 6.39 -13.57 17.48
N LYS A 48 5.24 -13.12 16.95
CA LYS A 48 4.77 -11.73 17.13
C LYS A 48 4.53 -11.36 18.60
N PHE A 49 4.18 -12.33 19.44
CA PHE A 49 3.95 -12.10 20.87
C PHE A 49 5.24 -12.06 21.71
N ASN A 50 6.41 -12.23 21.07
CA ASN A 50 7.73 -12.09 21.69
C ASN A 50 7.91 -12.92 22.99
N SER A 51 7.30 -14.11 23.06
CA SER A 51 7.26 -14.93 24.28
C SER A 51 7.93 -16.28 24.07
N LEU A 52 9.13 -16.45 24.62
CA LEU A 52 9.84 -17.75 24.62
C LEU A 52 9.04 -18.85 25.33
N LYS A 53 8.27 -18.50 26.37
CA LYS A 53 7.42 -19.46 27.08
C LYS A 53 6.35 -20.04 26.15
N LEU A 54 5.70 -19.19 25.34
CA LEU A 54 4.71 -19.62 24.35
C LEU A 54 5.36 -20.49 23.26
N LEU A 55 6.52 -20.10 22.75
CA LEU A 55 7.25 -20.85 21.72
C LEU A 55 7.71 -22.23 22.22
N ASN A 56 8.25 -22.30 23.44
CA ASN A 56 8.61 -23.58 24.08
C ASN A 56 7.39 -24.47 24.26
N ARG A 57 6.27 -23.90 24.71
CA ARG A 57 5.00 -24.61 24.90
C ARG A 57 4.46 -25.19 23.58
N LEU A 58 4.47 -24.38 22.52
CA LEU A 58 4.11 -24.80 21.15
C LEU A 58 4.99 -25.93 20.62
N TYR A 59 6.29 -25.83 20.85
CA TYR A 59 7.25 -26.82 20.33
C TYR A 59 7.25 -28.12 21.15
N ALA A 60 7.10 -28.03 22.48
CA ALA A 60 7.04 -29.18 23.37
C ALA A 60 5.75 -29.98 23.14
N SER A 61 4.60 -29.30 23.02
CA SER A 61 3.31 -29.97 22.77
C SER A 61 3.31 -30.76 21.45
N SER A 62 4.02 -30.26 20.42
CA SER A 62 4.17 -30.96 19.14
C SER A 62 4.85 -32.32 19.30
N SER A 63 5.74 -32.46 20.27
CA SER A 63 6.43 -33.71 20.55
C SER A 63 5.54 -34.70 21.31
N ILE A 64 4.76 -34.20 22.28
CA ILE A 64 3.83 -35.00 23.08
C ILE A 64 2.72 -35.56 22.19
N LEU A 65 2.09 -34.72 21.37
CA LEU A 65 1.01 -35.13 20.48
C LEU A 65 1.49 -36.16 19.43
N LEU A 66 2.73 -36.02 18.95
CA LEU A 66 3.32 -36.99 18.03
C LEU A 66 3.61 -38.34 18.71
N GLN A 67 3.92 -38.36 20.00
CA GLN A 67 4.08 -39.61 20.75
C GLN A 67 2.74 -40.31 20.96
N GLN A 68 1.68 -39.55 21.28
CA GLN A 68 0.33 -40.10 21.48
C GLN A 68 -0.26 -40.68 20.19
N THR A 69 -0.08 -39.98 19.06
CA THR A 69 -0.64 -40.39 17.75
C THR A 69 0.14 -41.49 17.04
N LYS A 70 1.25 -42.01 17.60
CA LYS A 70 1.97 -43.15 17.01
C LYS A 70 1.19 -44.47 17.08
N ASN A 71 0.26 -44.57 18.03
CA ASN A 71 -0.48 -45.80 18.29
C ASN A 71 -1.83 -45.85 17.55
N GLU A 72 -2.27 -44.73 16.98
CA GLU A 72 -3.51 -44.64 16.21
C GLU A 72 -3.21 -44.71 14.71
N THR A 73 -3.88 -45.61 13.99
CA THR A 73 -3.68 -45.86 12.55
C THR A 73 -4.23 -44.76 11.64
N GLY A 74 -4.64 -43.61 12.20
CA GLY A 74 -5.26 -42.49 11.50
C GLY A 74 -4.34 -41.28 11.29
N TYR A 75 -4.51 -40.58 10.17
CA TYR A 75 -3.84 -39.30 9.91
C TYR A 75 -4.54 -38.17 10.70
N TYR A 76 -4.05 -37.85 11.91
CA TYR A 76 -4.54 -36.71 12.66
C TYR A 76 -3.98 -35.39 12.12
N TRP A 77 -4.85 -34.56 11.54
CA TRP A 77 -4.46 -33.24 11.04
C TRP A 77 -4.38 -32.24 12.20
N SER A 78 -3.20 -31.66 12.41
CA SER A 78 -3.00 -30.52 13.29
C SER A 78 -1.74 -29.76 12.85
N LEU A 79 -1.71 -28.44 13.07
CA LEU A 79 -0.51 -27.66 12.74
C LEU A 79 0.72 -28.12 13.57
N ARG A 80 0.49 -28.63 14.78
CA ARG A 80 1.52 -29.19 15.68
C ARG A 80 2.22 -30.40 15.08
N THR A 81 1.44 -31.34 14.52
CA THR A 81 2.00 -32.54 13.88
C THR A 81 2.72 -32.20 12.58
N LEU A 82 2.23 -31.21 11.82
CA LEU A 82 2.84 -30.78 10.56
C LEU A 82 4.23 -30.19 10.74
N ILE A 83 4.49 -29.41 11.80
CA ILE A 83 5.84 -28.91 12.12
C ILE A 83 6.82 -30.07 12.31
N ARG A 84 6.38 -31.27 12.70
CA ARG A 84 7.26 -32.42 12.89
C ARG A 84 7.26 -33.40 11.71
N ARG A 85 6.22 -33.48 10.89
CA ARG A 85 6.15 -34.46 9.79
C ARG A 85 6.68 -33.88 8.47
N GLU A 86 6.33 -32.64 8.15
CA GLU A 86 6.55 -32.07 6.82
C GLU A 86 7.85 -31.24 6.74
N THR A 87 8.79 -31.68 5.89
CA THR A 87 10.12 -31.07 5.76
C THR A 87 10.08 -29.67 5.15
N HIS A 88 9.21 -29.46 4.15
CA HIS A 88 9.01 -28.18 3.48
C HIS A 88 8.21 -27.22 4.37
N TYR A 89 7.21 -27.72 5.12
CA TYR A 89 6.46 -26.89 6.08
C TYR A 89 7.36 -26.39 7.21
N ARG A 90 8.29 -27.23 7.69
CA ARG A 90 9.35 -26.79 8.61
C ARG A 90 10.20 -25.65 8.05
N GLN A 91 10.59 -25.74 6.77
CA GLN A 91 11.37 -24.68 6.12
C GLN A 91 10.55 -23.39 6.00
N PHE A 92 9.28 -23.50 5.60
CA PHE A 92 8.35 -22.37 5.54
C PHE A 92 8.17 -21.68 6.90
N GLN A 93 7.89 -22.45 7.96
CA GLN A 93 7.75 -21.91 9.32
C GLN A 93 9.06 -21.33 9.83
N PHE A 94 10.21 -21.95 9.54
CA PHE A 94 11.53 -21.40 9.89
C PHE A 94 11.74 -20.03 9.26
N THR A 95 11.58 -19.90 7.93
CA THR A 95 11.76 -18.63 7.21
C THR A 95 10.79 -17.56 7.72
N LYS A 96 9.49 -17.86 7.86
CA LYS A 96 8.49 -16.88 8.32
C LYS A 96 8.68 -16.48 9.79
N SER A 97 9.00 -17.43 10.67
CA SER A 97 9.24 -17.15 12.09
C SER A 97 10.51 -16.31 12.29
N LEU A 98 11.56 -16.60 11.51
CA LEU A 98 12.80 -15.85 11.55
C LEU A 98 12.60 -14.40 11.08
N MET A 99 11.81 -14.17 10.02
CA MET A 99 11.46 -12.81 9.58
C MET A 99 10.72 -12.01 10.67
N GLU A 100 9.75 -12.61 11.36
CA GLU A 100 9.04 -11.92 12.45
C GLU A 100 9.94 -11.66 13.67
N ALA A 101 10.85 -12.59 13.97
CA ALA A 101 11.84 -12.41 15.04
C ALA A 101 12.84 -11.28 14.73
N ILE A 102 13.22 -11.10 13.46
CA ILE A 102 14.07 -9.98 13.03
C ILE A 102 13.33 -8.64 13.15
N ARG A 103 12.04 -8.58 12.78
CA ARG A 103 11.24 -7.35 12.95
C ARG A 103 11.12 -6.91 14.41
N THR A 104 11.08 -7.87 15.33
CA THR A 104 11.05 -7.61 16.78
C THR A 104 12.45 -7.44 17.39
N GLN A 105 13.52 -7.56 16.57
CA GLN A 105 14.94 -7.47 16.96
C GLN A 105 15.34 -8.34 18.16
N ASN A 106 14.65 -9.46 18.39
CA ASN A 106 14.93 -10.33 19.54
C ASN A 106 15.89 -11.47 19.18
N LEU A 107 17.16 -11.32 19.58
CA LEU A 107 18.21 -12.34 19.41
C LEU A 107 17.91 -13.66 20.15
N GLU A 108 17.25 -13.62 21.31
CA GLU A 108 16.93 -14.84 22.06
C GLU A 108 15.92 -15.72 21.31
N ILE A 109 14.94 -15.11 20.64
CA ILE A 109 13.99 -15.85 19.79
C ILE A 109 14.71 -16.38 18.55
N ILE A 110 15.60 -15.60 17.94
CA ILE A 110 16.36 -16.02 16.76
C ILE A 110 17.24 -17.23 17.10
N THR A 111 18.02 -17.14 18.17
CA THR A 111 18.85 -18.26 18.67
C THR A 111 17.98 -19.47 18.97
N TRP A 112 16.84 -19.29 19.63
CA TRP A 112 15.89 -20.36 19.89
C TRP A 112 15.40 -21.02 18.59
N ILE A 113 14.95 -20.26 17.60
CA ILE A 113 14.49 -20.78 16.30
C ILE A 113 15.62 -21.58 15.63
N CYS A 114 16.82 -21.02 15.54
CA CYS A 114 17.97 -21.69 14.93
C CYS A 114 18.35 -22.99 15.63
N THR A 115 18.26 -23.06 16.97
CA THR A 115 18.56 -24.30 17.72
C THR A 115 17.52 -25.39 17.50
N LYS A 116 16.24 -25.03 17.33
CA LYS A 116 15.13 -25.99 17.18
C LYS A 116 14.94 -26.49 15.75
N PHE A 117 15.48 -25.79 14.75
CA PHE A 117 15.39 -26.12 13.32
C PHE A 117 16.77 -26.31 12.67
N PRO A 118 17.52 -27.37 13.03
CA PRO A 118 18.84 -27.61 12.45
C PRO A 118 18.76 -27.93 10.94
N ARG A 119 19.83 -27.57 10.21
CA ARG A 119 20.00 -27.86 8.76
C ARG A 119 18.98 -27.22 7.83
N LYS A 120 18.30 -26.14 8.25
CA LYS A 120 17.43 -25.34 7.39
C LYS A 120 18.22 -24.24 6.69
N THR A 121 17.69 -23.75 5.57
CA THR A 121 18.33 -22.69 4.80
C THR A 121 17.76 -21.33 5.21
N VAL A 122 18.62 -20.35 5.45
CA VAL A 122 18.21 -18.95 5.59
C VAL A 122 18.18 -18.37 4.19
N THR A 123 16.99 -17.99 3.73
CA THR A 123 16.76 -17.45 2.39
C THR A 123 17.26 -16.00 2.31
N PRO A 124 17.63 -15.51 1.11
CA PRO A 124 18.15 -14.14 0.95
C PRO A 124 17.18 -13.07 1.45
N GLU A 125 15.87 -13.28 1.28
CA GLU A 125 14.81 -12.40 1.83
C GLU A 125 14.95 -12.13 3.34
N VAL A 126 15.41 -13.12 4.11
CA VAL A 126 15.60 -12.99 5.56
C VAL A 126 16.82 -12.13 5.88
N VAL A 127 17.89 -12.30 5.11
CA VAL A 127 19.13 -11.55 5.29
C VAL A 127 18.93 -10.09 4.89
N GLU A 128 18.22 -9.82 3.79
CA GLU A 128 17.81 -8.48 3.37
C GLU A 128 16.92 -7.79 4.43
N LEU A 129 16.04 -8.54 5.10
CA LEU A 129 15.26 -8.00 6.21
C LEU A 129 16.14 -7.66 7.43
N ALA A 130 17.15 -8.49 7.72
CA ALA A 130 18.09 -8.23 8.81
C ALA A 130 18.99 -7.01 8.53
N THR A 131 19.35 -6.76 7.26
CA THR A 131 20.12 -5.56 6.90
C THR A 131 19.28 -4.30 6.91
N THR A 132 18.04 -4.35 6.42
CA THR A 132 17.13 -3.19 6.45
C THR A 132 16.75 -2.77 7.87
N THR A 133 16.65 -3.72 8.80
CA THR A 133 16.45 -3.41 10.23
C THR A 133 17.71 -2.89 10.93
N GLY A 134 18.88 -2.95 10.29
CA GLY A 134 20.14 -2.40 10.81
C GLY A 134 20.74 -3.19 11.98
N SER A 135 20.41 -4.47 12.11
CA SER A 135 20.82 -5.30 13.26
C SER A 135 22.12 -6.07 12.98
N LEU A 136 23.27 -5.40 13.12
CA LEU A 136 24.59 -6.02 12.98
C LEU A 136 24.79 -7.29 13.83
N PRO A 137 24.34 -7.36 15.11
CA PRO A 137 24.48 -8.58 15.91
C PRO A 137 23.75 -9.79 15.34
N ILE A 138 22.61 -9.59 14.67
CA ILE A 138 21.84 -10.67 14.03
C ILE A 138 22.61 -11.20 12.83
N LEU A 139 23.20 -10.31 12.03
CA LEU A 139 24.01 -10.69 10.87
C LEU A 139 25.29 -11.41 11.27
N GLN A 140 25.97 -10.93 12.32
CA GLN A 140 27.12 -11.61 12.91
C GLN A 140 26.75 -13.02 13.38
N TYR A 141 25.61 -13.16 14.09
CA TYR A 141 25.11 -14.47 14.49
C TYR A 141 24.82 -15.40 13.28
N PHE A 142 24.27 -14.86 12.19
CA PHE A 142 24.08 -15.65 10.97
C PHE A 142 25.41 -16.08 10.36
N CYS A 143 26.42 -15.22 10.32
CA CYS A 143 27.75 -15.54 9.82
C CYS A 143 28.46 -16.61 10.66
N ASP A 144 28.44 -16.46 11.99
CA ASP A 144 29.09 -17.37 12.93
C ASP A 144 28.52 -18.81 12.88
N ASN A 145 27.27 -18.96 12.46
CA ASN A 145 26.56 -20.23 12.39
C ASN A 145 26.32 -20.73 10.95
N ASP A 146 26.89 -20.06 9.95
CA ASP A 146 26.78 -20.44 8.54
C ASP A 146 27.75 -21.56 8.17
N ASN A 147 27.20 -22.71 7.76
CA ASN A 147 28.00 -23.84 7.31
C ASN A 147 28.72 -23.59 5.97
N THR A 148 28.34 -22.57 5.19
CA THR A 148 28.98 -22.29 3.88
C THR A 148 30.29 -21.51 4.02
N VAL A 149 30.35 -20.53 4.92
CA VAL A 149 31.58 -19.78 5.25
C VAL A 149 32.60 -20.65 6.00
N LEU A 150 32.11 -21.61 6.80
CA LEU A 150 32.95 -22.57 7.53
C LEU A 150 33.62 -23.64 6.65
N ALA A 151 33.33 -23.72 5.35
CA ALA A 151 34.01 -24.64 4.45
C ALA A 151 35.48 -24.22 4.18
N ASP A 152 35.80 -22.93 4.29
CA ASP A 152 37.15 -22.39 4.05
C ASP A 152 38.01 -22.24 5.33
N ARG A 153 37.42 -22.26 6.53
CA ARG A 153 38.17 -22.14 7.79
C ARG A 153 38.31 -23.48 8.51
N ARG A 154 39.56 -23.93 8.69
CA ARG A 154 40.00 -25.17 9.38
C ARG A 154 39.71 -25.21 10.90
N PHE A 155 38.53 -24.79 11.37
CA PHE A 155 38.16 -24.93 12.78
C PHE A 155 36.93 -25.83 12.96
N VAL A 156 37.25 -27.03 13.46
CA VAL A 156 36.36 -28.13 13.83
C VAL A 156 35.89 -27.91 15.27
N ALA A 157 34.59 -27.75 15.53
CA ALA A 157 33.95 -28.16 16.80
C ALA A 157 32.41 -28.03 16.88
N LYS A 158 31.72 -27.18 16.10
CA LYS A 158 30.26 -26.97 16.24
C LYS A 158 29.43 -27.38 14.99
N ARG A 159 29.63 -28.61 14.50
CA ARG A 159 28.89 -29.15 13.33
C ARG A 159 27.40 -29.46 13.57
N ASN A 160 26.88 -29.32 14.78
CA ASN A 160 25.52 -29.77 15.13
C ASN A 160 24.43 -28.69 15.06
N VAL A 161 24.75 -27.41 14.85
CA VAL A 161 23.77 -26.31 14.85
C VAL A 161 23.60 -25.66 13.47
N GLY A 162 24.57 -25.83 12.57
CA GLY A 162 24.69 -24.94 11.42
C GLY A 162 23.52 -25.02 10.43
N PHE A 163 23.08 -23.85 10.01
CA PHE A 163 22.19 -23.61 8.88
C PHE A 163 23.03 -23.14 7.69
N ARG A 164 22.46 -23.17 6.48
CA ARG A 164 23.09 -22.59 5.28
C ARG A 164 22.47 -21.20 5.08
N VAL A 165 23.29 -20.16 5.02
CA VAL A 165 22.82 -18.80 4.72
C VAL A 165 23.04 -18.50 3.24
N GLU A 166 21.97 -18.15 2.55
CA GLU A 166 22.07 -17.60 1.19
C GLU A 166 22.08 -16.08 1.31
N TRP A 167 23.28 -15.50 1.31
CA TRP A 167 23.45 -14.06 1.43
C TRP A 167 22.74 -13.33 0.25
N GLY A 168 22.85 -13.83 -0.97
CA GLY A 168 22.18 -13.19 -2.11
C GLY A 168 22.89 -11.90 -2.55
N SER A 169 22.60 -11.45 -3.76
CA SER A 169 23.39 -10.40 -4.43
C SER A 169 23.00 -8.97 -4.03
N GLN A 170 21.80 -8.76 -3.46
CA GLN A 170 21.20 -7.44 -3.23
C GLN A 170 21.38 -6.91 -1.80
N ILE A 171 22.04 -7.65 -0.91
CA ILE A 171 22.27 -7.23 0.48
C ILE A 171 22.96 -5.87 0.53
N LEU A 172 24.00 -5.67 -0.29
CA LEU A 172 24.81 -4.47 -0.28
C LEU A 172 23.93 -3.23 -0.57
N SER A 173 23.05 -3.32 -1.57
CA SER A 173 22.08 -2.27 -1.87
C SER A 173 21.07 -2.02 -0.72
N ALA A 174 20.64 -3.08 -0.02
CA ALA A 174 19.71 -2.94 1.10
C ALA A 174 20.37 -2.27 2.33
N ALA A 175 21.65 -2.57 2.59
CA ALA A 175 22.42 -1.95 3.68
C ALA A 175 22.66 -0.45 3.42
N ILE A 176 23.01 -0.10 2.18
CA ILE A 176 23.23 1.29 1.76
C ILE A 176 21.93 2.11 1.83
N ALA A 177 20.81 1.55 1.35
CA ALA A 177 19.51 2.21 1.42
C ALA A 177 19.05 2.49 2.87
N SER A 178 19.59 1.76 3.84
CA SER A 178 19.30 1.94 5.27
C SER A 178 20.29 2.89 5.96
N HIS A 179 21.20 3.52 5.22
CA HIS A 179 22.28 4.39 5.72
C HIS A 179 23.18 3.72 6.76
N ARG A 180 23.45 2.41 6.60
CA ARG A 180 24.29 1.62 7.52
C ARG A 180 25.60 1.21 6.86
N GLY A 181 26.53 2.17 6.77
CA GLY A 181 27.87 1.96 6.23
C GLY A 181 28.72 0.96 7.06
N ASP A 182 28.41 0.79 8.34
CA ASP A 182 29.01 -0.21 9.22
C ASP A 182 28.71 -1.64 8.77
N ILE A 183 27.49 -1.91 8.33
CA ILE A 183 27.09 -3.22 7.78
C ILE A 183 27.77 -3.46 6.44
N VAL A 184 27.89 -2.43 5.59
CA VAL A 184 28.59 -2.52 4.30
C VAL A 184 30.06 -2.90 4.51
N TRP A 185 30.76 -2.19 5.39
CA TRP A 185 32.15 -2.48 5.71
C TRP A 185 32.32 -3.87 6.34
N TRP A 186 31.39 -4.28 7.19
CA TRP A 186 31.41 -5.62 7.76
C TRP A 186 31.21 -6.71 6.70
N LEU A 187 30.25 -6.53 5.78
CA LEU A 187 29.98 -7.49 4.70
C LEU A 187 31.19 -7.69 3.79
N ASP A 188 31.87 -6.60 3.40
CA ASP A 188 33.05 -6.65 2.53
C ASP A 188 34.21 -7.43 3.16
N ASN A 189 34.47 -7.21 4.45
CA ASN A 189 35.58 -7.87 5.16
C ASN A 189 35.31 -9.32 5.54
N THR A 190 34.04 -9.73 5.66
CA THR A 190 33.66 -11.01 6.27
C THR A 190 33.00 -12.00 5.34
N VAL A 191 32.26 -11.54 4.33
CA VAL A 191 31.44 -12.40 3.47
C VAL A 191 31.99 -12.41 2.06
N THR A 192 32.52 -13.56 1.62
CA THR A 192 32.97 -13.79 0.24
C THR A 192 31.80 -14.13 -0.69
N ALA A 193 30.81 -13.24 -0.79
CA ALA A 193 29.66 -13.43 -1.67
C ALA A 193 29.79 -12.64 -2.98
N SER A 194 29.13 -13.13 -4.03
CA SER A 194 28.99 -12.41 -5.30
C SER A 194 28.00 -11.25 -5.13
N PHE A 195 28.49 -10.11 -4.66
CA PHE A 195 27.70 -8.89 -4.53
C PHE A 195 27.46 -8.21 -5.88
N ASP A 196 26.27 -7.63 -6.07
CA ASP A 196 25.99 -6.75 -7.20
C ASP A 196 26.45 -5.31 -6.88
N TRP A 197 27.74 -5.06 -7.14
CA TRP A 197 28.38 -3.76 -6.93
C TRP A 197 27.74 -2.62 -7.71
N ASN A 198 27.21 -2.91 -8.90
CA ASN A 198 26.61 -1.89 -9.77
C ASN A 198 25.29 -1.40 -9.17
N LYS A 199 24.45 -2.31 -8.67
CA LYS A 199 23.21 -1.95 -7.98
C LYS A 199 23.46 -1.27 -6.62
N ALA A 200 24.53 -1.66 -5.94
CA ALA A 200 24.97 -0.98 -4.73
C ALA A 200 25.40 0.48 -5.01
N LEU A 201 26.14 0.72 -6.10
CA LEU A 201 26.53 2.06 -6.51
C LEU A 201 25.31 2.93 -6.84
N THR A 202 24.35 2.40 -7.59
CA THR A 202 23.14 3.17 -7.94
C THR A 202 22.33 3.55 -6.69
N THR A 203 22.21 2.64 -5.73
CA THR A 203 21.53 2.92 -4.45
C THR A 203 22.29 3.91 -3.57
N ALA A 204 23.63 3.87 -3.54
CA ALA A 204 24.45 4.85 -2.81
C ALA A 204 24.22 6.26 -3.34
N VAL A 205 24.24 6.43 -4.66
CA VAL A 205 23.99 7.71 -5.32
C VAL A 205 22.58 8.23 -5.04
N ILE A 206 21.55 7.36 -5.10
CA ILE A 206 20.16 7.76 -4.79
C ILE A 206 20.00 8.18 -3.32
N SER A 207 20.67 7.47 -2.39
CA SER A 207 20.68 7.82 -0.96
C SER A 207 21.48 9.10 -0.66
N GLY A 208 22.33 9.53 -1.60
CA GLY A 208 23.21 10.68 -1.51
C GLY A 208 24.39 10.51 -0.54
N ASP A 209 24.86 9.27 -0.38
CA ASP A 209 26.11 8.98 0.33
C ASP A 209 27.28 8.99 -0.67
N ILE A 210 27.85 10.18 -0.89
CA ILE A 210 28.92 10.41 -1.85
C ILE A 210 30.18 9.61 -1.47
N LEU A 211 30.51 9.55 -0.17
CA LEU A 211 31.69 8.84 0.32
C LEU A 211 31.57 7.33 0.05
N MET A 212 30.40 6.75 0.30
CA MET A 212 30.13 5.36 -0.02
C MET A 212 30.19 5.10 -1.54
N ALA A 213 29.65 6.01 -2.35
CA ALA A 213 29.72 5.90 -3.80
C ALA A 213 31.17 5.93 -4.32
N GLU A 214 32.02 6.81 -3.77
CA GLU A 214 33.45 6.87 -4.09
C GLU A 214 34.18 5.60 -3.68
N TRP A 215 33.89 5.07 -2.50
CA TRP A 215 34.44 3.80 -2.05
C TRP A 215 34.03 2.65 -2.98
N LEU A 216 32.76 2.54 -3.37
CA LEU A 216 32.29 1.50 -4.30
C LEU A 216 32.96 1.59 -5.67
N LEU A 217 33.20 2.81 -6.18
CA LEU A 217 33.95 3.01 -7.42
C LEU A 217 35.41 2.57 -7.29
N SER A 218 36.03 2.79 -6.13
CA SER A 218 37.40 2.28 -5.86
C SER A 218 37.48 0.75 -5.84
N GLN A 219 36.38 0.07 -5.48
CA GLN A 219 36.27 -1.40 -5.52
C GLN A 219 35.95 -1.95 -6.92
N GLY A 220 35.85 -1.09 -7.95
CA GLY A 220 35.60 -1.50 -9.32
C GLY A 220 34.13 -1.60 -9.73
N ALA A 221 33.21 -1.01 -8.95
CA ALA A 221 31.81 -0.89 -9.37
C ALA A 221 31.71 -0.07 -10.66
N MET A 222 30.92 -0.56 -11.61
CA MET A 222 30.66 0.14 -12.87
C MET A 222 29.26 0.73 -12.89
N TRP A 223 29.08 1.81 -13.64
CA TRP A 223 27.76 2.36 -13.91
C TRP A 223 26.91 1.35 -14.67
N SER A 224 25.71 1.04 -14.15
CA SER A 224 24.78 0.14 -14.84
C SER A 224 24.44 0.70 -16.22
N ARG A 225 24.60 -0.12 -17.28
CA ARG A 225 24.29 0.27 -18.66
C ARG A 225 22.85 0.80 -18.74
N ARG A 226 22.70 1.99 -19.35
CA ARG A 226 21.45 2.75 -19.53
C ARG A 226 20.26 1.82 -19.79
N SER A 227 19.38 1.67 -18.80
CA SER A 227 18.05 1.08 -19.00
C SER A 227 17.16 2.18 -19.60
N ARG A 228 16.58 1.96 -20.78
CA ARG A 228 15.70 2.92 -21.45
C ARG A 228 14.61 3.40 -20.48
N GLY A 229 14.54 4.71 -20.21
CA GLY A 229 13.48 5.33 -19.40
C GLY A 229 14.01 6.13 -18.21
N ARG A 230 14.01 5.54 -17.02
CA ARG A 230 14.32 6.20 -15.73
C ARG A 230 15.78 6.01 -15.34
N CYS A 231 16.60 7.06 -15.53
CA CYS A 231 17.99 7.12 -15.09
C CYS A 231 18.12 7.47 -13.60
N MET A 232 19.25 7.11 -12.96
CA MET A 232 19.57 7.45 -11.57
C MET A 232 19.43 8.95 -11.26
N ALA A 233 19.76 9.82 -12.22
CA ALA A 233 19.63 11.27 -12.05
C ALA A 233 18.18 11.70 -11.75
N HIS A 234 17.17 11.01 -12.29
CA HIS A 234 15.76 11.30 -11.97
C HIS A 234 15.45 11.04 -10.49
N ASP A 235 16.00 9.96 -9.93
CA ASP A 235 15.80 9.60 -8.53
C ASP A 235 16.57 10.56 -7.61
N VAL A 236 17.77 10.99 -7.99
CA VAL A 236 18.54 12.02 -7.27
C VAL A 236 17.80 13.37 -7.27
N VAL A 237 17.27 13.80 -8.42
CA VAL A 237 16.46 15.02 -8.53
C VAL A 237 15.22 14.93 -7.64
N SER A 238 14.55 13.76 -7.59
CA SER A 238 13.36 13.59 -6.74
C SER A 238 13.65 13.81 -5.25
N GLN A 239 14.86 13.44 -4.80
CA GLN A 239 15.31 13.61 -3.42
C GLN A 239 15.85 15.03 -3.11
N GLY A 240 15.99 15.92 -4.09
CA GLY A 240 16.44 17.29 -3.84
C GLY A 240 17.95 17.45 -3.61
N ARG A 241 18.76 16.46 -4.03
CA ARG A 241 20.20 16.39 -3.73
C ARG A 241 21.06 17.04 -4.81
N LEU A 242 21.16 18.38 -4.76
CA LEU A 242 21.99 19.16 -5.69
C LEU A 242 23.49 18.85 -5.58
N ASP A 243 23.96 18.52 -4.38
CA ASP A 243 25.34 18.08 -4.09
C ASP A 243 25.73 16.84 -4.89
N VAL A 244 24.84 15.85 -4.95
CA VAL A 244 25.05 14.61 -5.71
C VAL A 244 25.00 14.88 -7.22
N LEU A 245 24.14 15.78 -7.68
CA LEU A 245 24.09 16.17 -9.10
C LEU A 245 25.38 16.85 -9.56
N ARG A 246 25.93 17.77 -8.76
CA ARG A 246 27.25 18.38 -9.01
C ARG A 246 28.38 17.35 -8.96
N TRP A 247 28.28 16.36 -8.09
CA TRP A 247 29.25 15.27 -8.05
C TRP A 247 29.17 14.36 -9.30
N LEU A 248 27.96 14.10 -9.81
CA LEU A 248 27.75 13.37 -11.07
C LEU A 248 28.23 14.16 -12.30
N GLU A 249 28.09 15.48 -12.27
CA GLU A 249 28.60 16.41 -13.29
C GLU A 249 30.11 16.32 -13.45
N ASN A 250 30.85 16.37 -12.34
CA ASN A 250 32.32 16.29 -12.35
C ASN A 250 32.85 14.96 -12.95
N ARG A 251 31.98 14.00 -13.25
CA ARG A 251 32.31 12.67 -13.77
C ARG A 251 31.69 12.41 -15.16
N ASP A 252 31.15 13.43 -15.83
CA ASP A 252 30.51 13.34 -17.15
C ASP A 252 29.42 12.25 -17.22
N CYS A 253 28.70 12.04 -16.12
CA CYS A 253 27.69 10.98 -16.00
C CYS A 253 26.24 11.47 -16.25
N LEU A 254 26.06 12.71 -16.72
CA LEU A 254 24.75 13.37 -16.84
C LEU A 254 24.21 13.47 -18.29
N ASP A 255 24.88 12.90 -19.28
CA ASP A 255 24.51 13.10 -20.69
C ASP A 255 23.15 12.47 -21.06
N ASP A 256 22.34 13.24 -21.80
CA ASP A 256 21.08 12.90 -22.48
C ASP A 256 19.90 12.47 -21.58
N ILE A 257 19.59 13.23 -20.52
CA ILE A 257 18.47 12.90 -19.61
C ILE A 257 17.28 13.85 -19.79
N VAL A 258 16.43 13.51 -20.77
CA VAL A 258 15.10 14.08 -21.01
C VAL A 258 14.24 13.99 -19.74
N GLY A 259 13.62 15.10 -19.30
CA GLY A 259 12.62 15.11 -18.22
C GLY A 259 13.10 15.45 -16.80
N LEU A 260 14.37 15.80 -16.57
CA LEU A 260 14.87 16.16 -15.22
C LEU A 260 14.17 17.41 -14.66
N VAL A 261 13.94 18.43 -15.49
CA VAL A 261 13.25 19.67 -15.09
C VAL A 261 11.83 19.39 -14.64
N VAL A 262 11.15 18.43 -15.27
CA VAL A 262 9.77 18.03 -14.93
C VAL A 262 9.72 17.41 -13.54
N ILE A 263 10.68 16.55 -13.17
CA ILE A 263 10.73 15.94 -11.84
C ILE A 263 11.14 16.97 -10.78
N ALA A 264 12.10 17.84 -11.09
CA ALA A 264 12.49 18.92 -10.18
C ALA A 264 11.30 19.85 -9.89
N ALA A 265 10.50 20.16 -10.92
CA ALA A 265 9.26 20.91 -10.81
C ALA A 265 8.17 20.18 -10.03
N GLN A 266 8.08 18.85 -10.17
CA GLN A 266 7.17 18.00 -9.38
C GLN A 266 7.49 18.06 -7.89
N CYS A 267 8.76 18.03 -7.52
CA CYS A 267 9.17 18.03 -6.11
C CYS A 267 9.36 19.43 -5.52
N GLY A 268 9.32 20.48 -6.34
CA GLY A 268 9.45 21.88 -5.88
C GLY A 268 10.89 22.32 -5.62
N HIS A 269 11.88 21.61 -6.14
CA HIS A 269 13.30 21.88 -5.88
C HIS A 269 13.82 23.03 -6.74
N LEU A 270 13.50 24.27 -6.32
CA LEU A 270 13.85 25.49 -7.07
C LEU A 270 15.34 25.58 -7.40
N GLU A 271 16.22 25.24 -6.45
CA GLU A 271 17.68 25.29 -6.66
C GLU A 271 18.17 24.30 -7.72
N ILE A 272 17.53 23.12 -7.82
CA ILE A 272 17.84 22.15 -8.89
C ILE A 272 17.31 22.67 -10.22
N VAL A 273 16.10 23.23 -10.26
CA VAL A 273 15.55 23.83 -11.48
C VAL A 273 16.43 24.98 -11.98
N ARG A 274 16.91 25.84 -11.07
CA ARG A 274 17.85 26.92 -11.40
C ARG A 274 19.15 26.36 -11.96
N TRP A 275 19.76 25.41 -11.26
CA TRP A 275 21.01 24.80 -11.69
C TRP A 275 20.89 24.07 -13.05
N LEU A 276 19.83 23.29 -13.28
CA LEU A 276 19.59 22.62 -14.57
C LEU A 276 19.49 23.62 -15.73
N ILE A 277 18.69 24.69 -15.54
CA ILE A 277 18.50 25.71 -16.58
C ILE A 277 19.78 26.53 -16.81
N ASP A 278 20.50 26.90 -15.75
CA ASP A 278 21.75 27.67 -15.88
C ASP A 278 22.83 26.85 -16.61
N ARG A 279 22.83 25.51 -16.48
CA ARG A 279 23.72 24.61 -17.22
C ARG A 279 23.39 24.51 -18.71
N ASP A 280 22.12 24.36 -19.07
CA ASP A 280 21.69 24.30 -20.47
C ASP A 280 22.12 25.54 -21.27
N VAL A 281 22.17 26.71 -20.60
CA VAL A 281 22.60 27.97 -21.20
C VAL A 281 24.11 28.00 -21.50
N VAL A 282 24.92 27.26 -20.74
CA VAL A 282 26.39 27.25 -20.85
C VAL A 282 26.87 26.22 -21.88
N GLU A 283 26.23 25.05 -21.96
CA GLU A 283 26.69 23.92 -22.80
C GLU A 283 26.08 23.87 -24.20
N GLY A 284 25.19 24.80 -24.56
CA GLY A 284 24.70 24.94 -25.95
C GLY A 284 23.39 24.22 -26.29
N GLY A 285 22.51 24.00 -25.31
CA GLY A 285 21.07 23.83 -25.56
C GLY A 285 20.55 22.46 -26.00
N ASP A 286 21.32 21.37 -25.86
CA ASP A 286 20.87 20.02 -26.24
C ASP A 286 20.32 19.16 -25.07
N LEU A 287 20.49 19.57 -23.80
CA LEU A 287 20.12 18.73 -22.64
C LEU A 287 18.64 18.83 -22.25
N THR A 288 18.02 20.00 -22.36
CA THR A 288 16.56 20.15 -22.21
C THR A 288 15.95 20.68 -23.49
N HIS A 289 15.06 19.90 -24.11
CA HIS A 289 14.12 20.45 -25.07
C HIS A 289 13.06 21.25 -24.30
N LEU A 290 13.48 22.38 -23.73
CA LEU A 290 12.70 23.24 -22.85
C LEU A 290 11.34 23.59 -23.49
N GLY A 291 11.25 23.68 -24.83
CA GLY A 291 9.99 23.92 -25.52
C GLY A 291 8.87 22.90 -25.21
N LYS A 292 9.14 21.58 -25.27
CA LYS A 292 8.11 20.56 -25.00
C LYS A 292 7.97 20.27 -23.50
N GLU A 293 9.07 20.33 -22.75
CA GLU A 293 9.11 19.98 -21.32
C GLU A 293 8.68 21.14 -20.40
N ALA A 294 8.90 22.40 -20.77
CA ALA A 294 8.57 23.54 -19.92
C ALA A 294 7.06 23.65 -19.67
N SER A 295 6.23 23.45 -20.71
CA SER A 295 4.77 23.48 -20.56
C SER A 295 4.28 22.43 -19.56
N LEU A 296 4.87 21.22 -19.60
CA LEU A 296 4.57 20.13 -18.68
C LEU A 296 5.11 20.42 -17.27
N ALA A 297 6.32 20.95 -17.15
CA ALA A 297 6.94 21.32 -15.89
C ALA A 297 6.17 22.45 -15.17
N ILE A 298 5.68 23.46 -15.90
CA ILE A 298 4.82 24.52 -15.37
C ILE A 298 3.48 23.95 -14.87
N HIS A 299 2.84 23.08 -15.67
CA HIS A 299 1.60 22.41 -15.25
C HIS A 299 1.80 21.63 -13.94
N ILE A 300 2.85 20.83 -13.85
CA ILE A 300 3.13 19.98 -12.68
C ILE A 300 3.51 20.82 -11.45
N ALA A 301 4.33 21.86 -11.61
CA ALA A 301 4.67 22.78 -10.52
C ALA A 301 3.42 23.47 -9.96
N ALA A 302 2.54 23.96 -10.84
CA ALA A 302 1.29 24.61 -10.44
C ALA A 302 0.34 23.64 -9.71
N VAL A 303 0.18 22.43 -10.24
CA VAL A 303 -0.65 21.37 -9.62
C VAL A 303 -0.14 20.97 -8.22
N ASN A 304 1.17 20.99 -7.98
CA ASN A 304 1.75 20.66 -6.67
C ASN A 304 1.91 21.87 -5.73
N GLY A 305 1.48 23.07 -6.14
CA GLY A 305 1.53 24.27 -5.30
C GLY A 305 2.89 24.97 -5.28
N HIS A 306 3.84 24.59 -6.14
CA HIS A 306 5.17 25.18 -6.20
C HIS A 306 5.16 26.48 -7.03
N LEU A 307 4.51 27.52 -6.51
CA LEU A 307 4.32 28.81 -7.18
C LEU A 307 5.63 29.42 -7.68
N GLN A 308 6.68 29.40 -6.86
CA GLN A 308 7.97 29.98 -7.21
C GLN A 308 8.63 29.27 -8.39
N VAL A 309 8.53 27.93 -8.44
CA VAL A 309 9.05 27.13 -9.55
C VAL A 309 8.23 27.37 -10.82
N ALA A 310 6.91 27.44 -10.72
CA ALA A 310 6.03 27.74 -11.85
C ALA A 310 6.29 29.13 -12.44
N LYS A 311 6.44 30.15 -11.58
CA LYS A 311 6.81 31.52 -11.99
C LYS A 311 8.18 31.56 -12.65
N TYR A 312 9.18 30.91 -12.05
CA TYR A 312 10.54 30.87 -12.58
C TYR A 312 10.61 30.20 -13.97
N LEU A 313 9.96 29.04 -14.14
CA LEU A 313 9.91 28.33 -15.42
C LEU A 313 9.19 29.13 -16.51
N ARG A 314 8.12 29.86 -16.16
CA ARG A 314 7.39 30.70 -17.11
C ARG A 314 8.25 31.84 -17.65
N ILE A 315 8.97 32.56 -16.77
CA ILE A 315 9.85 33.67 -17.17
C ILE A 315 10.93 33.18 -18.13
N ARG A 316 11.47 31.98 -17.91
CA ARG A 316 12.53 31.39 -18.75
C ARG A 316 12.04 30.77 -20.06
N ALA A 317 10.79 30.33 -20.14
CA ALA A 317 10.24 29.73 -21.36
C ALA A 317 9.99 30.74 -22.51
N GLN A 318 10.07 32.05 -22.25
CA GLN A 318 9.81 33.14 -23.20
C GLN A 318 11.00 33.48 -24.12
N ILE A 319 12.06 32.67 -24.21
CA ILE A 319 13.27 33.03 -24.98
C ILE A 319 12.98 33.02 -26.50
N PRO A 320 13.14 34.16 -27.21
CA PRO A 320 13.01 34.23 -28.67
C PRO A 320 14.23 33.62 -29.37
N THR A 321 13.99 33.07 -30.55
CA THR A 321 14.90 32.24 -31.35
C THR A 321 16.01 33.00 -32.10
N SER A 322 16.22 34.29 -31.83
CA SER A 322 17.18 35.16 -32.54
C SER A 322 18.40 35.53 -31.70
N ALA A 323 19.60 35.37 -32.27
CA ALA A 323 20.90 35.60 -31.61
C ALA A 323 21.15 37.07 -31.19
N VAL A 324 20.51 38.04 -31.85
CA VAL A 324 20.67 39.48 -31.56
C VAL A 324 19.74 39.93 -30.43
N GLU A 325 18.53 39.37 -30.36
CA GLU A 325 17.60 39.58 -29.23
C GLU A 325 18.12 38.90 -27.96
N CYS A 326 18.79 37.75 -28.06
CA CYS A 326 19.34 37.01 -26.91
C CYS A 326 20.37 37.82 -26.10
N VAL A 327 21.13 38.72 -26.73
CA VAL A 327 22.17 39.53 -26.07
C VAL A 327 21.59 40.77 -25.39
N LEU A 328 20.67 41.48 -26.07
CA LEU A 328 19.97 42.63 -25.47
C LEU A 328 19.06 42.19 -24.32
N HIS A 329 18.35 41.08 -24.50
CA HIS A 329 17.46 40.50 -23.49
C HIS A 329 18.24 39.90 -22.30
N ARG A 330 19.51 39.50 -22.43
CA ARG A 330 20.35 39.04 -21.29
C ARG A 330 20.74 40.19 -20.35
N ALA A 331 21.09 41.34 -20.91
CA ALA A 331 21.40 42.52 -20.14
C ALA A 331 20.15 43.03 -19.40
N GLU A 332 19.02 43.09 -20.12
CA GLU A 332 17.71 43.44 -19.57
C GLU A 332 17.17 42.41 -18.57
N GLN A 333 17.41 41.10 -18.75
CA GLN A 333 17.04 40.04 -17.81
C GLN A 333 17.85 40.08 -16.52
N SER A 334 19.13 40.49 -16.57
CA SER A 334 19.95 40.61 -15.36
C SER A 334 19.48 41.76 -14.46
N THR A 335 18.98 42.84 -15.08
CA THR A 335 18.32 43.95 -14.40
C THR A 335 16.91 43.59 -13.98
N GLN A 336 16.14 42.90 -14.82
CA GLN A 336 14.79 42.40 -14.51
C GLN A 336 14.80 41.30 -13.45
N LEU A 337 15.78 40.40 -13.34
CA LEU A 337 15.88 39.43 -12.23
C LEU A 337 16.20 40.13 -10.90
N ARG A 338 16.87 41.28 -10.96
CA ARG A 338 17.15 42.16 -9.82
C ARG A 338 15.92 43.01 -9.45
N GLU A 339 15.10 43.38 -10.42
CA GLU A 339 13.86 44.15 -10.26
C GLU A 339 12.62 43.26 -9.98
N LEU A 340 12.59 42.02 -10.47
CA LEU A 340 11.64 40.93 -10.15
C LEU A 340 11.75 40.50 -8.69
N SER A 341 12.88 40.80 -8.04
CA SER A 341 13.03 40.70 -6.58
C SER A 341 12.27 41.81 -5.83
N VAL A 342 11.75 42.82 -6.53
CA VAL A 342 11.10 44.00 -5.96
C VAL A 342 9.65 44.16 -6.42
N GLN A 343 9.29 44.04 -7.69
CA GLN A 343 7.92 44.28 -8.17
C GLN A 343 7.65 43.47 -9.46
N LEU A 344 6.59 42.66 -9.48
CA LEU A 344 6.15 41.89 -10.65
C LEU A 344 5.39 42.79 -11.67
N ASP A 345 5.48 42.41 -12.96
CA ASP A 345 4.72 42.78 -14.18
C ASP A 345 5.47 43.64 -15.24
N THR A 346 5.47 43.40 -16.57
CA THR A 346 4.66 42.57 -17.50
C THR A 346 5.42 42.18 -18.81
N LYS A 347 4.81 41.24 -19.58
CA LYS A 347 4.85 40.91 -21.03
C LYS A 347 5.90 39.91 -21.58
N ASN A 348 5.46 38.65 -21.80
CA ASN A 348 5.39 37.96 -23.11
C ASN A 348 5.03 36.46 -22.96
N GLU A 349 4.73 35.79 -24.08
CA GLU A 349 3.98 34.53 -24.16
C GLU A 349 4.80 33.25 -23.98
N ALA A 350 4.19 32.27 -23.30
CA ALA A 350 4.39 30.83 -23.53
C ALA A 350 3.13 30.06 -23.04
N THR A 351 2.42 29.37 -23.92
CA THR A 351 1.31 28.45 -23.57
C THR A 351 1.85 27.00 -23.54
N ARG A 352 1.39 26.10 -22.66
CA ARG A 352 -0.01 25.65 -22.51
C ARG A 352 -0.35 25.26 -21.07
N VAL A 353 -0.62 26.26 -20.22
CA VAL A 353 -1.49 26.07 -19.05
C VAL A 353 -2.90 25.77 -19.59
N SER A 354 -3.55 24.72 -19.10
CA SER A 354 -4.90 24.31 -19.50
C SER A 354 -5.88 24.47 -18.34
N TRP A 355 -7.19 24.57 -18.62
CA TRP A 355 -8.28 24.49 -17.64
C TRP A 355 -8.10 23.38 -16.61
N LYS A 356 -7.52 22.23 -17.02
CA LYS A 356 -7.23 21.10 -16.15
C LYS A 356 -6.23 21.45 -15.04
N THR A 357 -5.28 22.33 -15.31
CA THR A 357 -4.31 22.85 -14.32
C THR A 357 -5.02 23.65 -13.24
N ALA A 358 -5.90 24.57 -13.65
CA ALA A 358 -6.65 25.42 -12.74
C ALA A 358 -7.62 24.60 -11.88
N ALA A 359 -8.34 23.65 -12.48
CA ALA A 359 -9.26 22.78 -11.75
C ALA A 359 -8.53 21.90 -10.71
N ILE A 360 -7.40 21.29 -11.08
CA ILE A 360 -6.63 20.44 -10.14
C ILE A 360 -5.98 21.28 -9.03
N ALA A 361 -5.41 22.45 -9.37
CA ALA A 361 -4.84 23.36 -8.38
C ALA A 361 -5.90 23.87 -7.38
N ALA A 362 -7.10 24.19 -7.88
CA ALA A 362 -8.24 24.57 -7.07
C ALA A 362 -8.69 23.42 -6.15
N GLY A 363 -8.76 22.20 -6.69
CA GLY A 363 -9.04 20.99 -5.91
C GLY A 363 -8.04 20.77 -4.77
N ARG A 364 -6.75 20.94 -5.02
CA ARG A 364 -5.72 20.78 -3.98
C ARG A 364 -5.65 21.95 -3.00
N GLY A 365 -6.28 23.07 -3.36
CA GLY A 365 -6.43 24.21 -2.48
C GLY A 365 -5.29 25.20 -2.49
N HIS A 366 -4.50 25.23 -3.57
CA HIS A 366 -3.40 26.17 -3.71
C HIS A 366 -3.93 27.55 -4.13
N LEU A 367 -4.49 28.30 -3.18
CA LEU A 367 -5.11 29.61 -3.43
C LEU A 367 -4.16 30.57 -4.17
N ASP A 368 -2.89 30.63 -3.77
CA ASP A 368 -1.91 31.53 -4.39
C ASP A 368 -1.63 31.16 -5.86
N VAL A 369 -1.65 29.87 -6.19
CA VAL A 369 -1.51 29.39 -7.57
C VAL A 369 -2.76 29.68 -8.36
N VAL A 370 -3.95 29.46 -7.79
CA VAL A 370 -5.22 29.77 -8.46
C VAL A 370 -5.34 31.27 -8.73
N ARG A 371 -4.99 32.11 -7.75
CA ARG A 371 -4.94 33.57 -7.90
C ARG A 371 -3.98 33.97 -9.02
N TRP A 372 -2.76 33.48 -8.98
CA TRP A 372 -1.77 33.73 -10.03
C TRP A 372 -2.25 33.27 -11.41
N LEU A 373 -2.88 32.10 -11.51
CA LEU A 373 -3.45 31.60 -12.76
C LEU A 373 -4.59 32.50 -13.28
N CYS A 374 -5.47 32.97 -12.39
CA CYS A 374 -6.56 33.86 -12.75
C CYS A 374 -6.05 35.25 -13.16
N GLU A 375 -5.14 35.87 -12.39
CA GLU A 375 -4.57 37.18 -12.71
C GLU A 375 -3.88 37.20 -14.07
N GLU A 376 -3.17 36.12 -14.40
CA GLU A 376 -2.29 36.08 -15.56
C GLU A 376 -2.94 35.56 -16.85
N TYR A 377 -3.94 34.68 -16.73
CA TYR A 377 -4.52 33.98 -17.87
C TYR A 377 -6.02 34.24 -18.07
N ALA A 378 -6.72 34.95 -17.18
CA ALA A 378 -8.16 35.23 -17.34
C ALA A 378 -8.49 36.18 -18.51
N ASP A 379 -7.57 37.09 -18.87
CA ASP A 379 -7.77 38.08 -19.94
C ASP A 379 -7.32 37.58 -21.33
N GLY A 380 -6.65 36.43 -21.41
CA GLY A 380 -6.11 35.91 -22.67
C GLY A 380 -7.16 35.21 -23.52
N GLN A 381 -7.40 35.70 -24.75
CA GLN A 381 -8.28 35.05 -25.74
C GLN A 381 -7.82 33.64 -26.16
N GLU A 382 -6.58 33.25 -25.85
CA GLU A 382 -5.98 31.99 -26.30
C GLU A 382 -6.14 30.79 -25.34
N VAL A 383 -6.31 31.03 -24.03
CA VAL A 383 -6.32 29.97 -23.01
C VAL A 383 -7.60 30.04 -22.18
N ASN A 384 -8.52 29.12 -22.46
CA ASN A 384 -9.71 28.96 -21.62
C ASN A 384 -9.35 28.15 -20.37
N LEU A 385 -9.34 28.82 -19.20
CA LEU A 385 -9.07 28.22 -17.89
C LEU A 385 -10.26 27.43 -17.31
N PHE A 386 -11.46 27.63 -17.85
CA PHE A 386 -12.70 27.17 -17.21
C PHE A 386 -13.58 26.29 -18.10
N VAL A 387 -13.26 26.13 -19.40
CA VAL A 387 -14.07 25.38 -20.36
C VAL A 387 -13.18 24.55 -21.30
N ASP A 388 -13.55 23.28 -21.52
CA ASP A 388 -13.00 22.43 -22.57
C ASP A 388 -13.96 22.39 -23.78
N TYR A 389 -13.53 22.91 -24.94
CA TYR A 389 -14.34 22.85 -26.17
C TYR A 389 -14.24 21.51 -26.90
N LYS A 390 -13.33 20.62 -26.52
CA LYS A 390 -13.14 19.32 -27.21
C LYS A 390 -14.16 18.26 -26.81
N THR A 391 -14.81 18.44 -25.67
CA THR A 391 -15.82 17.52 -25.16
C THR A 391 -17.07 18.31 -24.85
N ASP A 392 -18.15 18.09 -25.59
CA ASP A 392 -19.50 18.64 -25.34
C ASP A 392 -20.11 18.23 -23.97
N LYS A 393 -19.35 17.46 -23.18
CA LYS A 393 -19.67 17.22 -21.78
C LYS A 393 -19.17 18.43 -20.99
N LYS A 394 -20.07 19.12 -20.28
CA LYS A 394 -19.73 20.11 -19.26
C LYS A 394 -18.83 19.46 -18.20
N ILE A 395 -17.51 19.45 -18.45
CA ILE A 395 -16.54 18.88 -17.52
C ILE A 395 -16.37 19.83 -16.35
N SER A 396 -16.35 19.22 -15.16
CA SER A 396 -16.21 19.79 -13.82
C SER A 396 -15.46 21.11 -13.75
N ALA A 397 -16.17 22.16 -13.37
CA ALA A 397 -15.58 23.47 -13.18
C ALA A 397 -14.57 23.46 -12.02
N ALA A 398 -13.66 24.43 -12.00
CA ALA A 398 -12.72 24.61 -10.90
C ALA A 398 -13.45 24.78 -9.54
N MET A 399 -14.66 25.35 -9.55
CA MET A 399 -15.54 25.46 -8.39
C MET A 399 -16.03 24.09 -7.89
N ASP A 400 -16.51 23.23 -8.77
CA ASP A 400 -16.95 21.86 -8.42
C ASP A 400 -15.79 21.06 -7.81
N THR A 401 -14.59 21.22 -8.36
CA THR A 401 -13.39 20.53 -7.86
C THR A 401 -12.95 21.06 -6.50
N ALA A 402 -13.05 22.37 -6.27
CA ALA A 402 -12.79 22.98 -4.96
C ALA A 402 -13.81 22.53 -3.92
N ALA A 403 -15.10 22.46 -4.30
CA ALA A 403 -16.18 22.03 -3.42
C ALA A 403 -16.03 20.55 -3.00
N ARG A 404 -15.75 19.66 -3.96
CA ARG A 404 -15.48 18.24 -3.72
C ARG A 404 -14.39 17.99 -2.68
N ASN A 405 -13.36 18.83 -2.64
CA ASN A 405 -12.22 18.69 -1.71
C ASN A 405 -12.30 19.63 -0.49
N GLY A 406 -13.45 20.30 -0.27
CA GLY A 406 -13.66 21.10 0.94
C GLY A 406 -12.89 22.41 0.98
N ARG A 407 -12.45 22.94 -0.17
CA ARG A 407 -11.59 24.13 -0.25
C ARG A 407 -12.43 25.41 -0.28
N LEU A 408 -13.00 25.77 0.88
CA LEU A 408 -13.89 26.93 1.02
C LEU A 408 -13.24 28.24 0.57
N GLU A 409 -11.99 28.52 0.97
CA GLU A 409 -11.27 29.76 0.60
C GLU A 409 -11.11 29.94 -0.92
N VAL A 410 -10.81 28.85 -1.63
CA VAL A 410 -10.68 28.86 -3.09
C VAL A 410 -12.06 29.03 -3.73
N LEU A 411 -13.08 28.40 -3.17
CA LEU A 411 -14.46 28.51 -3.65
C LEU A 411 -15.00 29.94 -3.49
N GLU A 412 -14.76 30.57 -2.35
CA GLU A 412 -15.08 31.98 -2.09
C GLU A 412 -14.37 32.92 -3.05
N TYR A 413 -13.07 32.71 -3.28
CA TYR A 413 -12.30 33.51 -4.25
C TYR A 413 -12.86 33.38 -5.67
N LEU A 414 -13.09 32.15 -6.15
CA LEU A 414 -13.65 31.91 -7.48
C LEU A 414 -15.07 32.48 -7.62
N HIS A 415 -15.86 32.46 -6.56
CA HIS A 415 -17.20 33.05 -6.55
C HIS A 415 -17.18 34.58 -6.56
N ASN A 416 -16.27 35.20 -5.81
CA ASN A 416 -16.08 36.65 -5.85
C ASN A 416 -15.58 37.09 -7.24
N LEU A 417 -14.71 36.31 -7.86
CA LEU A 417 -14.27 36.52 -9.24
C LEU A 417 -15.46 36.42 -10.21
N GLN A 418 -16.30 35.39 -10.09
CA GLN A 418 -17.54 35.24 -10.88
C GLN A 418 -18.45 36.46 -10.75
N LYS A 419 -18.74 36.89 -9.51
CA LYS A 419 -19.55 38.08 -9.22
C LYS A 419 -18.98 39.33 -9.89
N SER A 420 -17.66 39.51 -9.85
CA SER A 420 -16.98 40.62 -10.53
C SER A 420 -17.19 40.59 -12.04
N ILE A 421 -17.10 39.41 -12.67
CA ILE A 421 -17.29 39.23 -14.12
C ILE A 421 -18.76 39.45 -14.53
N ASP A 422 -19.70 38.96 -13.72
CA ASP A 422 -21.14 39.05 -14.00
C ASP A 422 -21.73 40.46 -13.77
N THR A 423 -21.01 41.36 -13.08
CA THR A 423 -21.46 42.76 -12.98
C THR A 423 -21.50 43.39 -14.37
N PRO A 424 -22.65 43.94 -14.82
CA PRO A 424 -22.79 44.46 -16.17
C PRO A 424 -21.99 45.75 -16.33
N LEU A 425 -20.77 45.63 -16.87
CA LEU A 425 -20.07 46.76 -17.48
C LEU A 425 -20.96 47.29 -18.62
N LYS A 426 -21.34 48.56 -18.51
CA LYS A 426 -22.18 49.31 -19.45
C LYS A 426 -21.89 48.94 -20.91
N LYS A 427 -22.89 48.37 -21.59
CA LYS A 427 -22.99 48.18 -23.06
C LYS A 427 -21.72 47.63 -23.74
N ARG A 428 -21.42 46.34 -23.56
CA ARG A 428 -20.64 45.59 -24.57
C ARG A 428 -21.51 45.36 -25.82
N LYS A 429 -20.92 45.55 -27.01
CA LYS A 429 -21.58 45.32 -28.30
C LYS A 429 -21.95 43.84 -28.43
N ARG A 430 -23.05 43.57 -29.13
CA ARG A 430 -23.79 42.29 -29.19
C ARG A 430 -23.04 41.10 -29.80
N ASP A 431 -21.79 41.28 -30.24
CA ASP A 431 -21.03 40.30 -31.04
C ASP A 431 -19.70 39.85 -30.39
N GLU A 432 -19.40 40.23 -29.14
CA GLU A 432 -18.28 39.67 -28.37
C GLU A 432 -18.76 38.48 -27.53
N MET A 433 -18.22 37.29 -27.79
CA MET A 433 -18.45 36.07 -27.01
C MET A 433 -18.15 36.35 -25.53
N SER A 434 -19.11 36.12 -24.63
CA SER A 434 -18.96 36.35 -23.19
C SER A 434 -17.69 35.67 -22.65
N PRO A 435 -16.91 36.33 -21.76
CA PRO A 435 -15.69 35.76 -21.21
C PRO A 435 -15.98 34.44 -20.46
N PRO A 436 -15.06 33.47 -20.50
CA PRO A 436 -15.24 32.18 -19.83
C PRO A 436 -15.35 32.39 -18.32
N SER A 437 -16.51 32.04 -17.77
CA SER A 437 -16.84 32.28 -16.37
C SER A 437 -16.80 30.96 -15.57
N PRO A 438 -16.30 30.94 -14.31
CA PRO A 438 -16.38 29.75 -13.47
C PRO A 438 -17.84 29.36 -13.16
N ILE A 439 -18.31 28.33 -13.87
CA ILE A 439 -19.65 27.74 -13.68
C ILE A 439 -19.64 26.90 -12.39
N CYS A 440 -20.74 26.89 -11.63
CA CYS A 440 -20.95 25.91 -10.57
C CYS A 440 -22.08 24.98 -11.02
N SER A 441 -21.95 23.68 -10.76
CA SER A 441 -23.01 22.72 -11.06
C SER A 441 -23.61 22.12 -9.79
N LYS A 442 -24.73 21.39 -9.91
CA LYS A 442 -25.31 20.61 -8.79
C LYS A 442 -24.29 19.63 -8.19
N ALA A 443 -23.36 19.14 -9.02
CA ALA A 443 -22.30 18.25 -8.57
C ALA A 443 -21.40 18.89 -7.50
N ALA A 444 -21.27 20.23 -7.45
CA ALA A 444 -20.48 20.87 -6.39
C ALA A 444 -21.00 20.55 -4.99
N MET A 445 -22.33 20.61 -4.79
CA MET A 445 -22.93 20.31 -3.49
C MET A 445 -23.01 18.80 -3.25
N ASP A 446 -23.29 18.01 -4.28
CA ASP A 446 -23.37 16.55 -4.17
C ASP A 446 -22.00 15.96 -3.76
N GLU A 447 -20.92 16.40 -4.40
CA GLU A 447 -19.56 15.96 -4.13
C GLU A 447 -19.03 16.52 -2.80
N ALA A 448 -19.41 17.75 -2.41
CA ALA A 448 -19.08 18.29 -1.09
C ALA A 448 -19.78 17.48 0.03
N ALA A 449 -21.03 17.08 -0.19
CA ALA A 449 -21.79 16.25 0.74
C ALA A 449 -21.20 14.83 0.84
N ALA A 450 -20.85 14.23 -0.29
CA ALA A 450 -20.21 12.90 -0.36
C ALA A 450 -18.90 12.80 0.43
N ASN A 451 -18.15 13.90 0.54
CA ASN A 451 -16.88 13.97 1.28
C ASN A 451 -17.00 14.60 2.68
N GLY A 452 -18.23 14.91 3.13
CA GLY A 452 -18.48 15.36 4.50
C GLY A 452 -18.14 16.83 4.75
N HIS A 453 -18.08 17.66 3.73
CA HIS A 453 -17.68 19.08 3.85
C HIS A 453 -18.89 19.97 4.20
N LEU A 454 -19.39 19.86 5.44
CA LEU A 454 -20.58 20.59 5.89
C LEU A 454 -20.48 22.12 5.69
N SER A 455 -19.32 22.72 5.96
CA SER A 455 -19.11 24.16 5.78
C SER A 455 -19.26 24.61 4.33
N VAL A 456 -18.79 23.80 3.37
CA VAL A 456 -18.96 24.05 1.94
C VAL A 456 -20.41 23.84 1.52
N VAL A 457 -21.10 22.83 2.05
CA VAL A 457 -22.52 22.58 1.77
C VAL A 457 -23.40 23.75 2.26
N GLN A 458 -23.17 24.22 3.48
CA GLN A 458 -23.85 25.39 4.05
C GLN A 458 -23.59 26.64 3.19
N TRP A 459 -22.33 26.89 2.87
CA TRP A 459 -21.95 28.05 2.06
C TRP A 459 -22.57 28.00 0.65
N LEU A 460 -22.55 26.85 -0.01
CA LEU A 460 -23.15 26.65 -1.33
C LEU A 460 -24.67 26.86 -1.31
N HIS A 461 -25.34 26.47 -0.23
CA HIS A 461 -26.78 26.68 -0.07
C HIS A 461 -27.16 28.14 0.17
N GLU A 462 -26.37 28.86 0.96
CA GLU A 462 -26.62 30.27 1.27
C GLU A 462 -26.29 31.20 0.09
N ASN A 463 -25.22 30.89 -0.66
CA ASN A 463 -24.66 31.79 -1.66
C ASN A 463 -25.03 31.43 -3.10
N ARG A 464 -25.63 30.25 -3.33
CA ARG A 464 -25.95 29.78 -4.69
C ARG A 464 -27.31 29.09 -4.81
N THR A 465 -27.79 28.97 -6.05
CA THR A 465 -29.16 28.53 -6.36
C THR A 465 -29.24 27.24 -7.16
N GLU A 466 -28.12 26.62 -7.56
CA GLU A 466 -28.11 25.43 -8.43
C GLU A 466 -28.77 24.21 -7.77
N GLY A 467 -28.72 24.11 -6.44
CA GLY A 467 -29.33 23.01 -5.70
C GLY A 467 -28.39 21.81 -5.51
N CYS A 468 -28.93 20.73 -4.93
CA CYS A 468 -28.31 19.41 -4.89
C CYS A 468 -29.18 18.39 -5.63
N SER A 469 -28.65 17.21 -5.89
CA SER A 469 -29.42 16.05 -6.32
C SER A 469 -29.68 15.10 -5.15
N ILE A 470 -30.43 14.02 -5.41
CA ILE A 470 -30.68 12.95 -4.43
C ILE A 470 -29.36 12.22 -4.08
N GLU A 471 -28.38 12.24 -4.98
CA GLU A 471 -27.07 11.63 -4.77
C GLU A 471 -26.29 12.27 -3.61
N ALA A 472 -26.56 13.53 -3.27
CA ALA A 472 -25.92 14.20 -2.14
C ALA A 472 -26.14 13.47 -0.81
N VAL A 473 -27.40 13.09 -0.53
CA VAL A 473 -27.75 12.41 0.72
C VAL A 473 -27.30 10.95 0.66
N ASP A 474 -27.50 10.27 -0.46
CA ASP A 474 -27.09 8.86 -0.62
C ASP A 474 -25.57 8.69 -0.46
N ALA A 475 -24.77 9.57 -1.08
CA ALA A 475 -23.33 9.53 -0.97
C ALA A 475 -22.82 9.98 0.40
N ALA A 476 -23.44 11.01 1.02
CA ALA A 476 -23.11 11.43 2.38
C ALA A 476 -23.41 10.33 3.41
N ALA A 477 -24.54 9.62 3.25
CA ALA A 477 -24.90 8.47 4.06
C ALA A 477 -23.91 7.32 3.89
N ALA A 478 -23.50 7.02 2.66
CA ALA A 478 -22.45 6.04 2.39
C ALA A 478 -21.11 6.42 3.03
N GLY A 479 -20.74 7.71 3.06
CA GLY A 479 -19.54 8.21 3.75
C GLY A 479 -19.65 8.29 5.28
N GLY A 480 -20.84 8.08 5.84
CA GLY A 480 -21.08 8.17 7.29
C GLY A 480 -21.15 9.60 7.83
N HIS A 481 -21.38 10.60 6.97
CA HIS A 481 -21.42 12.02 7.33
C HIS A 481 -22.79 12.41 7.90
N LEU A 482 -23.06 11.99 9.15
CA LEU A 482 -24.35 12.17 9.81
C LEU A 482 -24.74 13.64 9.99
N ASP A 483 -23.78 14.51 10.25
CA ASP A 483 -23.95 15.96 10.34
C ASP A 483 -24.44 16.57 9.02
N VAL A 484 -23.85 16.17 7.89
CA VAL A 484 -24.27 16.59 6.55
C VAL A 484 -25.65 16.05 6.21
N VAL A 485 -25.91 14.76 6.48
CA VAL A 485 -27.22 14.14 6.19
C VAL A 485 -28.34 14.79 7.01
N ARG A 486 -28.11 15.05 8.31
CA ARG A 486 -29.07 15.78 9.15
C ARG A 486 -29.34 17.18 8.60
N TRP A 487 -28.28 17.91 8.28
CA TRP A 487 -28.41 19.26 7.76
C TRP A 487 -29.16 19.28 6.42
N LEU A 488 -28.82 18.39 5.48
CA LEU A 488 -29.53 18.26 4.21
C LEU A 488 -30.99 17.88 4.45
N HIS A 489 -31.30 16.92 5.32
CA HIS A 489 -32.68 16.53 5.61
C HIS A 489 -33.52 17.66 6.20
N GLU A 490 -32.94 18.51 7.06
CA GLU A 490 -33.63 19.66 7.67
C GLU A 490 -33.87 20.81 6.67
N HIS A 491 -32.96 21.02 5.72
CA HIS A 491 -32.95 22.22 4.86
C HIS A 491 -33.34 21.94 3.39
N ARG A 492 -33.45 20.67 2.97
CA ARG A 492 -33.68 20.23 1.59
C ARG A 492 -34.86 19.26 1.48
N LYS A 493 -35.42 19.12 0.28
CA LYS A 493 -36.61 18.28 0.00
C LYS A 493 -36.35 17.14 -0.97
N GLU A 494 -35.11 17.02 -1.46
CA GLU A 494 -34.68 16.07 -2.47
C GLU A 494 -34.75 14.61 -1.96
N GLY A 495 -34.66 14.39 -0.64
CA GLY A 495 -34.84 13.08 -0.01
C GLY A 495 -33.63 12.14 -0.16
N CYS A 496 -33.85 10.86 0.13
CA CYS A 496 -32.84 9.79 -0.03
C CYS A 496 -33.47 8.55 -0.68
N THR A 497 -32.63 7.69 -1.25
CA THR A 497 -33.04 6.40 -1.81
C THR A 497 -32.57 5.24 -0.93
N THR A 498 -32.91 4.01 -1.32
CA THR A 498 -32.38 2.80 -0.66
C THR A 498 -30.85 2.71 -0.73
N ALA A 499 -30.21 3.43 -1.67
CA ALA A 499 -28.75 3.48 -1.79
C ALA A 499 -28.07 4.14 -0.58
N ALA A 500 -28.74 5.07 0.12
CA ALA A 500 -28.25 5.64 1.36
C ALA A 500 -28.01 4.57 2.43
N MET A 501 -29.02 3.72 2.66
CA MET A 501 -28.96 2.67 3.69
C MET A 501 -28.02 1.53 3.26
N ASP A 502 -28.06 1.11 1.99
CA ASP A 502 -27.16 0.08 1.44
C ASP A 502 -25.68 0.54 1.51
N GLY A 503 -25.41 1.80 1.17
CA GLY A 503 -24.08 2.41 1.26
C GLY A 503 -23.59 2.53 2.69
N ALA A 504 -24.45 2.99 3.61
CA ALA A 504 -24.13 3.06 5.04
C ALA A 504 -23.85 1.67 5.64
N ALA A 505 -24.63 0.66 5.24
CA ALA A 505 -24.43 -0.73 5.66
C ALA A 505 -23.12 -1.32 5.12
N ARG A 506 -22.80 -1.06 3.86
CA ARG A 506 -21.53 -1.48 3.24
C ARG A 506 -20.32 -0.93 4.00
N ASN A 507 -20.37 0.30 4.50
CA ASN A 507 -19.24 0.94 5.19
C ASN A 507 -19.31 0.84 6.72
N GLY A 508 -20.34 0.19 7.27
CA GLY A 508 -20.45 -0.11 8.70
C GLY A 508 -20.95 1.03 9.57
N HIS A 509 -21.63 2.03 9.00
CA HIS A 509 -22.12 3.21 9.71
C HIS A 509 -23.44 2.92 10.45
N LEU A 510 -23.38 2.20 11.57
CA LEU A 510 -24.58 1.79 12.33
C LEU A 510 -25.44 2.99 12.78
N GLU A 511 -24.82 4.06 13.29
CA GLU A 511 -25.54 5.27 13.74
C GLU A 511 -26.30 5.93 12.59
N MET A 512 -25.71 5.96 11.38
CA MET A 512 -26.37 6.45 10.16
C MET A 512 -27.58 5.58 9.79
N ILE A 513 -27.46 4.25 9.89
CA ILE A 513 -28.55 3.32 9.56
C ILE A 513 -29.72 3.49 10.53
N GLN A 514 -29.44 3.61 11.83
CA GLN A 514 -30.45 3.89 12.85
C GLN A 514 -31.15 5.22 12.56
N TRP A 515 -30.38 6.27 12.28
CA TRP A 515 -30.93 7.57 11.95
C TRP A 515 -31.79 7.54 10.68
N LEU A 516 -31.32 6.91 9.60
CA LEU A 516 -32.08 6.76 8.36
C LEU A 516 -33.37 5.95 8.58
N ASN A 517 -33.32 4.90 9.37
CA ASN A 517 -34.50 4.10 9.72
C ASN A 517 -35.56 4.91 10.47
N ASP A 518 -35.13 5.75 11.41
CA ASP A 518 -36.05 6.47 12.30
C ASP A 518 -36.61 7.74 11.65
N ASN A 519 -35.86 8.37 10.73
CA ASN A 519 -36.19 9.67 10.15
C ASN A 519 -36.63 9.61 8.68
N THR A 520 -36.43 8.48 8.01
CA THR A 520 -36.76 8.33 6.59
C THR A 520 -37.58 7.07 6.35
N SER A 521 -38.43 7.09 5.31
CA SER A 521 -39.11 5.89 4.83
C SER A 521 -38.26 5.09 3.84
N ALA A 522 -36.97 5.40 3.71
CA ALA A 522 -36.09 4.69 2.79
C ALA A 522 -35.85 3.26 3.33
N GLY A 523 -36.24 2.27 2.53
CA GLY A 523 -35.96 0.86 2.78
C GLY A 523 -34.47 0.54 2.60
N CYS A 524 -34.10 -0.72 2.83
CA CYS A 524 -32.84 -1.28 2.35
C CYS A 524 -33.11 -2.35 1.30
N THR A 525 -32.10 -2.70 0.52
CA THR A 525 -32.14 -3.89 -0.33
C THR A 525 -31.39 -5.05 0.32
N THR A 526 -31.44 -6.23 -0.28
CA THR A 526 -30.63 -7.38 0.14
C THR A 526 -29.12 -7.07 0.11
N ALA A 527 -28.71 -6.07 -0.68
CA ALA A 527 -27.32 -5.60 -0.76
C ALA A 527 -26.81 -5.02 0.56
N ALA A 528 -27.67 -4.43 1.41
CA ALA A 528 -27.26 -3.93 2.72
C ALA A 528 -26.68 -5.05 3.61
N MET A 529 -27.39 -6.18 3.70
CA MET A 529 -26.94 -7.31 4.52
C MET A 529 -25.75 -8.03 3.87
N ASP A 530 -25.78 -8.22 2.54
CA ASP A 530 -24.68 -8.88 1.82
C ASP A 530 -23.36 -8.09 1.92
N HIS A 531 -23.40 -6.77 1.70
CA HIS A 531 -22.20 -5.94 1.75
C HIS A 531 -21.69 -5.69 3.18
N SER A 532 -22.59 -5.53 4.16
CA SER A 532 -22.18 -5.43 5.58
C SER A 532 -21.53 -6.73 6.07
N ALA A 533 -22.05 -7.89 5.65
CA ALA A 533 -21.45 -9.19 5.94
C ALA A 533 -20.09 -9.37 5.24
N MET A 534 -20.00 -9.00 3.95
CA MET A 534 -18.76 -9.01 3.18
C MET A 534 -17.65 -8.19 3.86
N ASN A 535 -17.98 -7.03 4.43
CA ASN A 535 -17.00 -6.13 5.05
C ASN A 535 -16.84 -6.35 6.56
N GLY A 536 -17.52 -7.35 7.13
CA GLY A 536 -17.29 -7.79 8.52
C GLY A 536 -18.01 -6.96 9.58
N HIS A 537 -18.98 -6.14 9.19
CA HIS A 537 -19.71 -5.24 10.08
C HIS A 537 -20.81 -6.00 10.87
N ILE A 538 -20.38 -6.85 11.82
CA ILE A 538 -21.30 -7.72 12.59
C ILE A 538 -22.40 -6.95 13.33
N ALA A 539 -22.12 -5.75 13.83
CA ALA A 539 -23.12 -4.94 14.52
C ALA A 539 -24.24 -4.51 13.58
N VAL A 540 -23.89 -4.11 12.35
CA VAL A 540 -24.85 -3.78 11.29
C VAL A 540 -25.62 -5.03 10.86
N VAL A 541 -24.93 -6.17 10.66
CA VAL A 541 -25.59 -7.43 10.28
C VAL A 541 -26.61 -7.88 11.34
N LYS A 542 -26.28 -7.78 12.63
CA LYS A 542 -27.20 -8.07 13.73
C LYS A 542 -28.38 -7.11 13.73
N TRP A 543 -28.11 -5.81 13.61
CA TRP A 543 -29.16 -4.80 13.60
C TRP A 543 -30.12 -4.99 12.43
N LEU A 544 -29.61 -5.21 11.21
CA LEU A 544 -30.42 -5.51 10.02
C LEU A 544 -31.23 -6.80 10.21
N HIS A 545 -30.65 -7.84 10.80
CA HIS A 545 -31.39 -9.09 11.07
C HIS A 545 -32.54 -8.91 12.07
N GLU A 546 -32.36 -8.05 13.09
CA GLU A 546 -33.35 -7.83 14.14
C GLU A 546 -34.49 -6.88 13.72
N HIS A 547 -34.19 -5.89 12.86
CA HIS A 547 -35.11 -4.79 12.55
C HIS A 547 -35.70 -4.83 11.14
N ARG A 548 -35.19 -5.71 10.26
CA ARG A 548 -35.58 -5.77 8.85
C ARG A 548 -35.93 -7.20 8.42
N ASN A 549 -36.95 -7.29 7.57
CA ASN A 549 -37.47 -8.57 7.05
C ASN A 549 -36.88 -8.91 5.68
N GLU A 550 -36.08 -8.00 5.11
CA GLU A 550 -35.39 -8.17 3.85
C GLU A 550 -34.41 -9.36 3.93
N GLU A 551 -34.52 -10.29 2.98
CA GLU A 551 -33.69 -11.49 2.91
C GLU A 551 -32.22 -11.13 2.60
N CYS A 552 -31.30 -12.07 2.83
CA CYS A 552 -29.90 -11.97 2.40
C CYS A 552 -29.65 -13.03 1.34
N THR A 553 -28.61 -12.85 0.55
CA THR A 553 -28.25 -13.88 -0.44
C THR A 553 -27.09 -14.73 0.09
N VAL A 554 -26.80 -15.82 -0.63
CA VAL A 554 -25.57 -16.62 -0.39
C VAL A 554 -24.29 -15.77 -0.52
N ALA A 555 -24.34 -14.58 -1.13
CA ALA A 555 -23.23 -13.66 -1.23
C ALA A 555 -22.77 -13.15 0.15
N ALA A 556 -23.68 -12.97 1.12
CA ALA A 556 -23.32 -12.58 2.48
C ALA A 556 -22.31 -13.54 3.11
N MET A 557 -22.63 -14.85 3.12
CA MET A 557 -21.77 -15.86 3.74
C MET A 557 -20.51 -16.14 2.90
N ASN A 558 -20.65 -16.21 1.57
CA ASN A 558 -19.51 -16.39 0.66
C ASN A 558 -18.48 -15.26 0.80
N GLY A 559 -18.97 -14.03 0.87
CA GLY A 559 -18.17 -12.82 1.02
C GLY A 559 -17.53 -12.68 2.39
N ALA A 560 -18.29 -12.95 3.46
CA ALA A 560 -17.76 -13.00 4.82
C ALA A 560 -16.64 -14.05 4.95
N ALA A 561 -16.80 -15.21 4.31
CA ALA A 561 -15.78 -16.26 4.26
C ALA A 561 -14.55 -15.83 3.45
N ALA A 562 -14.74 -15.17 2.31
CA ALA A 562 -13.66 -14.67 1.45
C ALA A 562 -12.76 -13.63 2.15
N ASN A 563 -13.34 -12.79 3.01
CA ASN A 563 -12.63 -11.71 3.70
C ASN A 563 -12.20 -12.06 5.14
N GLY A 564 -12.50 -13.27 5.63
CA GLY A 564 -11.96 -13.75 6.91
C GLY A 564 -12.81 -13.48 8.14
N PHE A 565 -14.09 -13.12 7.98
CA PHE A 565 -14.98 -12.75 9.07
C PHE A 565 -15.71 -13.95 9.67
N LEU A 566 -14.99 -14.80 10.41
CA LEU A 566 -15.54 -16.02 11.03
C LEU A 566 -16.76 -15.76 11.93
N ASN A 567 -16.77 -14.66 12.68
CA ASN A 567 -17.90 -14.31 13.55
C ASN A 567 -19.18 -14.05 12.77
N VAL A 568 -19.07 -13.40 11.61
CA VAL A 568 -20.19 -13.15 10.70
C VAL A 568 -20.66 -14.46 10.07
N VAL A 569 -19.73 -15.32 9.61
CA VAL A 569 -20.08 -16.64 9.06
C VAL A 569 -20.84 -17.50 10.08
N LYS A 570 -20.37 -17.56 11.33
CA LYS A 570 -21.06 -18.27 12.42
C LYS A 570 -22.44 -17.68 12.68
N PHE A 571 -22.55 -16.35 12.74
CA PHE A 571 -23.83 -15.68 12.95
C PHE A 571 -24.83 -15.98 11.84
N LEU A 572 -24.42 -15.83 10.57
CA LEU A 572 -25.27 -16.11 9.42
C LEU A 572 -25.70 -17.59 9.39
N HIS A 573 -24.79 -18.52 9.69
CA HIS A 573 -25.14 -19.94 9.72
C HIS A 573 -26.13 -20.32 10.83
N CYS A 574 -26.01 -19.71 12.03
CA CYS A 574 -26.89 -20.04 13.14
C CYS A 574 -28.27 -19.38 13.04
N ASN A 575 -28.38 -18.24 12.35
CA ASN A 575 -29.60 -17.42 12.35
C ASN A 575 -30.30 -17.32 10.99
N ARG A 576 -29.68 -17.80 9.90
CA ARG A 576 -30.19 -17.68 8.53
C ARG A 576 -30.11 -19.03 7.80
N THR A 577 -30.99 -19.25 6.82
CA THR A 577 -31.19 -20.55 6.16
C THR A 577 -30.61 -20.59 4.74
N GLU A 578 -30.25 -19.44 4.16
CA GLU A 578 -29.77 -19.30 2.78
C GLU A 578 -28.43 -20.00 2.55
N GLY A 579 -27.58 -20.08 3.58
CA GLY A 579 -26.34 -20.86 3.54
C GLY A 579 -25.21 -20.25 2.71
N CYS A 580 -24.35 -21.12 2.17
CA CYS A 580 -23.21 -20.75 1.34
C CYS A 580 -23.10 -21.65 0.10
N THR A 581 -22.27 -21.25 -0.85
CA THR A 581 -21.87 -22.13 -1.97
C THR A 581 -20.42 -22.58 -1.80
N THR A 582 -19.93 -23.44 -2.70
CA THR A 582 -18.50 -23.84 -2.74
C THR A 582 -17.54 -22.65 -2.84
N ALA A 583 -18.02 -21.50 -3.34
CA ALA A 583 -17.26 -20.26 -3.40
C ALA A 583 -16.82 -19.75 -2.01
N ALA A 584 -17.57 -20.04 -0.94
CA ALA A 584 -17.16 -19.68 0.42
C ALA A 584 -15.82 -20.32 0.78
N MET A 585 -15.69 -21.63 0.57
CA MET A 585 -14.48 -22.37 0.91
C MET A 585 -13.32 -22.07 -0.07
N ASP A 586 -13.62 -21.96 -1.36
CA ASP A 586 -12.63 -21.65 -2.39
C ASP A 586 -12.02 -20.25 -2.22
N ASN A 587 -12.85 -19.25 -1.89
CA ASN A 587 -12.38 -17.88 -1.66
C ASN A 587 -11.76 -17.72 -0.26
N ALA A 588 -12.26 -18.40 0.77
CA ALA A 588 -11.58 -18.47 2.06
C ALA A 588 -10.18 -19.08 1.92
N ALA A 589 -10.01 -20.06 1.03
CA ALA A 589 -8.70 -20.63 0.72
C ALA A 589 -7.79 -19.65 -0.03
N LYS A 590 -8.34 -18.85 -0.95
CA LYS A 590 -7.62 -17.77 -1.64
C LYS A 590 -7.11 -16.69 -0.68
N GLY A 591 -7.88 -16.37 0.37
CA GLY A 591 -7.52 -15.39 1.41
C GLY A 591 -6.70 -15.96 2.59
N GLY A 592 -6.50 -17.29 2.63
CA GLY A 592 -5.69 -17.93 3.68
C GLY A 592 -6.39 -18.08 5.02
N HIS A 593 -7.74 -18.04 5.04
CA HIS A 593 -8.55 -18.08 6.26
C HIS A 593 -8.77 -19.52 6.74
N LEU A 594 -7.71 -20.17 7.23
CA LEU A 594 -7.72 -21.58 7.67
C LEU A 594 -8.88 -21.92 8.64
N GLN A 595 -9.14 -21.06 9.64
CA GLN A 595 -10.20 -21.31 10.62
C GLN A 595 -11.59 -21.36 9.96
N ILE A 596 -11.83 -20.55 8.92
CA ILE A 596 -13.09 -20.56 8.18
C ILE A 596 -13.18 -21.81 7.32
N VAL A 597 -12.09 -22.18 6.63
CA VAL A 597 -12.05 -23.41 5.81
C VAL A 597 -12.32 -24.65 6.67
N GLN A 598 -11.68 -24.74 7.84
CA GLN A 598 -11.95 -25.82 8.82
C GLN A 598 -13.40 -25.81 9.29
N TRP A 599 -13.90 -24.63 9.67
CA TRP A 599 -15.25 -24.51 10.21
C TRP A 599 -16.30 -24.86 9.16
N LEU A 600 -16.17 -24.34 7.93
CA LEU A 600 -17.04 -24.68 6.80
C LEU A 600 -16.97 -26.17 6.49
N HIS A 601 -15.78 -26.77 6.44
CA HIS A 601 -15.64 -28.20 6.16
C HIS A 601 -16.34 -29.10 7.21
N CYS A 602 -16.37 -28.69 8.49
CA CYS A 602 -17.03 -29.46 9.54
C CYS A 602 -18.54 -29.23 9.65
N HIS A 603 -19.05 -28.06 9.24
CA HIS A 603 -20.46 -27.66 9.48
C HIS A 603 -21.30 -27.57 8.21
N ARG A 604 -20.69 -27.72 7.03
CA ARG A 604 -21.35 -27.53 5.72
C ARG A 604 -21.01 -28.66 4.75
N GLU A 605 -22.00 -29.04 3.95
CA GLU A 605 -21.89 -30.18 3.01
C GLU A 605 -21.40 -29.75 1.62
N GLU A 606 -21.45 -28.46 1.26
CA GLU A 606 -21.07 -28.00 -0.08
C GLU A 606 -19.61 -28.30 -0.43
N GLY A 607 -18.72 -28.30 0.57
CA GLY A 607 -17.30 -28.62 0.39
C GLY A 607 -16.52 -27.58 -0.43
N CYS A 608 -15.36 -28.00 -0.93
CA CYS A 608 -14.48 -27.18 -1.78
C CYS A 608 -14.41 -27.74 -3.20
N THR A 609 -14.17 -26.87 -4.17
CA THR A 609 -13.77 -27.31 -5.51
C THR A 609 -12.25 -27.42 -5.62
N ARG A 610 -11.76 -27.91 -6.76
CA ARG A 610 -10.32 -27.90 -7.09
C ARG A 610 -9.74 -26.48 -7.15
N ALA A 611 -10.58 -25.45 -7.34
CA ALA A 611 -10.11 -24.06 -7.31
C ALA A 611 -9.55 -23.67 -5.94
N ALA A 612 -10.02 -24.27 -4.83
CA ALA A 612 -9.49 -23.98 -3.49
C ALA A 612 -7.99 -24.28 -3.39
N ILE A 613 -7.54 -25.44 -3.90
CA ILE A 613 -6.12 -25.83 -3.81
C ILE A 613 -5.25 -25.02 -4.78
N ASP A 614 -5.76 -24.72 -5.99
CA ASP A 614 -5.11 -23.84 -6.96
C ASP A 614 -4.94 -22.41 -6.38
N ASN A 615 -6.00 -21.86 -5.78
CA ASN A 615 -6.00 -20.53 -5.18
C ASN A 615 -5.10 -20.45 -3.94
N ALA A 616 -5.11 -21.46 -3.06
CA ALA A 616 -4.23 -21.50 -1.90
C ALA A 616 -2.75 -21.59 -2.32
N ALA A 617 -2.46 -22.35 -3.38
CA ALA A 617 -1.12 -22.43 -3.97
C ALA A 617 -0.72 -21.09 -4.62
N ALA A 618 -1.62 -20.45 -5.36
CA ALA A 618 -1.41 -19.13 -5.96
C ALA A 618 -1.11 -18.05 -4.92
N SER A 619 -1.86 -18.00 -3.82
CA SER A 619 -1.67 -16.99 -2.77
C SER A 619 -0.57 -17.33 -1.76
N GLY A 620 0.05 -18.52 -1.86
CA GLY A 620 1.14 -18.92 -0.95
C GLY A 620 0.67 -19.33 0.47
N HIS A 621 -0.60 -19.69 0.65
CA HIS A 621 -1.17 -20.07 1.95
C HIS A 621 -0.93 -21.56 2.24
N PHE A 622 0.25 -21.88 2.76
CA PHE A 622 0.70 -23.28 2.88
C PHE A 622 -0.12 -24.11 3.87
N GLU A 623 -0.56 -23.54 4.99
CA GLU A 623 -1.40 -24.24 5.96
C GLU A 623 -2.74 -24.68 5.36
N VAL A 624 -3.39 -23.78 4.62
CA VAL A 624 -4.66 -24.08 3.95
C VAL A 624 -4.45 -25.11 2.84
N PHE A 625 -3.37 -24.98 2.07
CA PHE A 625 -3.01 -25.94 1.04
C PHE A 625 -2.85 -27.37 1.62
N LEU A 626 -2.15 -27.51 2.74
CA LEU A 626 -2.00 -28.82 3.41
C LEU A 626 -3.34 -29.32 3.98
N PHE A 627 -4.18 -28.44 4.54
CA PHE A 627 -5.52 -28.81 5.00
C PHE A 627 -6.37 -29.38 3.86
N LEU A 628 -6.47 -28.66 2.73
CA LEU A 628 -7.23 -29.10 1.56
C LEU A 628 -6.71 -30.41 0.98
N ARG A 629 -5.39 -30.65 1.04
CA ARG A 629 -4.77 -31.87 0.53
C ARG A 629 -5.01 -33.08 1.41
N TYR A 630 -4.82 -32.94 2.73
CA TYR A 630 -4.89 -34.08 3.65
C TYR A 630 -6.29 -34.37 4.17
N VAL A 631 -7.10 -33.34 4.38
CA VAL A 631 -8.45 -33.47 4.95
C VAL A 631 -9.47 -33.52 3.82
N CYS A 632 -9.47 -32.53 2.93
CA CYS A 632 -10.41 -32.49 1.80
C CYS A 632 -10.00 -33.40 0.62
N SER A 633 -8.89 -34.14 0.73
CA SER A 633 -8.38 -35.10 -0.27
C SER A 633 -8.24 -34.54 -1.70
N GLN A 634 -8.00 -33.23 -1.86
CA GLN A 634 -7.87 -32.60 -3.17
C GLN A 634 -6.55 -32.96 -3.86
N THR A 635 -6.58 -33.12 -5.19
CA THR A 635 -5.41 -33.51 -5.99
C THR A 635 -4.74 -32.32 -6.66
N CYS A 636 -3.39 -32.33 -6.71
CA CYS A 636 -2.61 -31.30 -7.40
C CYS A 636 -2.56 -31.57 -8.91
N THR A 637 -2.67 -30.52 -9.72
CA THR A 637 -2.64 -30.58 -11.20
C THR A 637 -1.55 -29.67 -11.77
N VAL A 638 -1.37 -29.68 -13.11
CA VAL A 638 -0.47 -28.73 -13.79
C VAL A 638 -0.83 -27.27 -13.48
N LYS A 639 -2.13 -26.95 -13.31
CA LYS A 639 -2.59 -25.61 -12.92
C LYS A 639 -2.09 -25.21 -11.53
N THR A 640 -2.09 -26.12 -10.54
CA THR A 640 -1.54 -25.83 -9.21
C THR A 640 -0.05 -25.44 -9.27
N VAL A 641 0.72 -26.07 -10.16
CA VAL A 641 2.15 -25.78 -10.33
C VAL A 641 2.37 -24.41 -10.97
N GLN A 642 1.60 -24.10 -12.03
CA GLN A 642 1.63 -22.80 -12.69
C GLN A 642 1.22 -21.69 -11.72
N ALA A 643 0.14 -21.91 -10.96
CA ALA A 643 -0.36 -21.01 -9.94
C ALA A 643 0.69 -20.72 -8.85
N ALA A 644 1.34 -21.76 -8.31
CA ALA A 644 2.39 -21.60 -7.31
C ALA A 644 3.64 -20.87 -7.86
N SER A 645 3.96 -21.05 -9.15
CA SER A 645 5.09 -20.41 -9.80
C SER A 645 4.87 -18.91 -9.99
N GLY A 646 3.66 -18.48 -10.35
CA GLY A 646 3.37 -17.09 -10.72
C GLY A 646 3.52 -16.06 -9.60
N LYS A 647 3.34 -16.45 -8.32
CA LYS A 647 3.48 -15.55 -7.16
C LYS A 647 4.65 -15.88 -6.22
N GLY A 648 5.57 -16.74 -6.65
CA GLY A 648 6.77 -17.05 -5.84
C GLY A 648 6.50 -17.91 -4.60
N ALA A 649 5.48 -18.79 -4.62
CA ALA A 649 5.23 -19.74 -3.54
C ALA A 649 6.22 -20.91 -3.57
N GLN A 650 7.52 -20.62 -3.41
CA GLN A 650 8.64 -21.55 -3.61
C GLN A 650 8.51 -22.81 -2.73
N GLN A 651 8.05 -22.66 -1.49
CA GLN A 651 7.90 -23.78 -0.56
C GLN A 651 6.75 -24.73 -0.96
N ILE A 652 5.64 -24.20 -1.46
CA ILE A 652 4.52 -25.01 -1.98
C ILE A 652 4.96 -25.72 -3.27
N LEU A 653 5.65 -25.02 -4.17
CA LEU A 653 6.18 -25.59 -5.39
C LEU A 653 7.20 -26.71 -5.12
N ALA A 654 8.12 -26.50 -4.17
CA ALA A 654 9.09 -27.51 -3.74
C ALA A 654 8.37 -28.74 -3.16
N TRP A 655 7.34 -28.51 -2.34
CA TRP A 655 6.50 -29.57 -1.81
C TRP A 655 5.77 -30.36 -2.90
N ILE A 656 5.16 -29.68 -3.90
CA ILE A 656 4.48 -30.36 -5.01
C ILE A 656 5.47 -31.22 -5.81
N ARG A 657 6.64 -30.68 -6.14
CA ARG A 657 7.70 -31.40 -6.89
C ARG A 657 8.25 -32.61 -6.14
N ALA A 658 8.29 -32.55 -4.81
CA ALA A 658 8.73 -33.66 -3.98
C ALA A 658 7.69 -34.79 -3.88
N ASN A 659 6.40 -34.45 -3.84
CA ASN A 659 5.31 -35.42 -3.63
C ASN A 659 4.70 -35.96 -4.93
N TYR A 660 4.75 -35.20 -6.03
CA TYR A 660 4.18 -35.59 -7.33
C TYR A 660 5.25 -35.76 -8.39
N ARG A 661 5.67 -37.02 -8.63
CA ARG A 661 6.68 -37.36 -9.66
C ARG A 661 6.30 -36.85 -11.05
N ALA A 662 5.02 -36.92 -11.41
CA ALA A 662 4.50 -36.47 -12.71
C ALA A 662 4.58 -34.95 -12.93
N LEU A 663 4.65 -34.16 -11.85
CA LEU A 663 4.64 -32.69 -11.90
C LEU A 663 6.04 -32.07 -11.73
N ARG A 664 7.09 -32.89 -11.66
CA ARG A 664 8.46 -32.44 -11.38
C ARG A 664 9.07 -31.60 -12.51
N ASN A 665 8.72 -31.90 -13.77
CA ASN A 665 9.36 -31.35 -14.97
C ASN A 665 8.50 -30.31 -15.71
N VAL A 666 7.37 -29.89 -15.14
CA VAL A 666 6.54 -28.82 -15.73
C VAL A 666 7.36 -27.52 -15.69
N ARG A 667 7.76 -27.02 -16.87
CA ARG A 667 8.61 -25.83 -17.01
C ARG A 667 7.89 -24.59 -16.45
N GLN A 668 8.68 -23.74 -15.78
CA GLN A 668 8.32 -22.36 -15.52
C GLN A 668 8.30 -21.66 -16.87
N GLN A 669 7.12 -21.39 -17.43
CA GLN A 669 6.98 -20.50 -18.58
C GLN A 669 6.75 -19.08 -18.08
#